data_AF-A0A8B9FHD8-F1
#
_entry.id   AF-A0A8B9FHD8-F1
#
_cell.length_a   1.000
_cell.length_b   1.000
_cell.length_c   1.000
_cell.angle_alpha   90.00
_cell.angle_beta   90.00
_cell.angle_gamma   90.00
#
_symmetry.space_group_name_H-M   'P 1'
#
loop_
_entity.id
_entity.type
_entity.pdbx_description
1 polymer ?
#
loop_
_entity_poly.entity_id
_entity_poly.type
_entity_poly.pdbx_seq_one_letter_code
_entity_poly.pdbx_strand_id
1 'polypeptide(L)'
;MSFRAVFLVCSSHHHVLCGIFASPEHSKVDVFRHQVEDMEKAKLDMAREYEQQLKKFQEELSRLRRSYEKLQKKQLREARGEASKGQGEDHFEISRLTRKLEEFRQKSLDWEKQRLLYQQQVASLEAQRRALAEQSELIQTQLANRKQILESVELASRAEIQHLTSKLERANDAICANELEVERLNMRVDDLTKNNRMILEDQQRVQEELRQSKKMLEVLQDEKMELRATLQSQEDFIDSSKLHQEQLQSELARATETLCTKELLIRALEERLQEKQLSSPGLELEHILLQLDIAQEKEQHLQSEVTHLENSLVSSNARCVQLSEELDENIKELQSMEEHHTESKAEIKKLKEQLSQAEQTHSSELEGMKREISRLTQELHQRDITIASASGSTSDLEQRLRTEIERAERKAVEHRVILVQLETLRLENRHLSEMLKKAECGIPEEKDVTLRTLTEDYAAEIRKLKSENQQLRKDLAEARAELELPRQVCQDEPEGTAQQMQGGESEARDVQYRATREAQHKHDEQAERTHRQPGGSVQHHQGELQRCGTDEIRSVTPEMGELPTQTSRKNSMESHSLGILPGMVSLFHVVDGNKDFADEASQQSISNHQRESVPLYPLPTSSVGSIAARYLEEEELRSQHILECLNAHVEELKKESEKIVRQFGHQE
;
A
#
# COMPACT_ATOMS: atom_id res chain seq x y z
N MET A 1 -97.13 -128.73 -124.75
CA MET A 1 -98.48 -128.48 -124.17
C MET A 1 -98.64 -129.38 -122.95
N SER A 2 -99.20 -128.94 -121.81
CA SER A 2 -99.53 -127.57 -121.41
C SER A 2 -99.67 -127.46 -119.88
N PHE A 3 -99.43 -126.28 -119.32
CA PHE A 3 -99.81 -125.85 -117.96
C PHE A 3 -99.53 -126.81 -116.77
N ARG A 4 -98.25 -127.16 -116.53
CA ARG A 4 -97.80 -127.45 -115.15
C ARG A 4 -96.31 -127.19 -114.82
N ALA A 5 -95.58 -126.49 -115.69
CA ALA A 5 -94.30 -125.89 -115.34
C ALA A 5 -94.51 -124.49 -114.71
N VAL A 6 -93.46 -123.94 -114.08
CA VAL A 6 -93.39 -122.53 -113.58
C VAL A 6 -94.27 -122.22 -112.36
N PHE A 7 -94.64 -123.19 -111.51
CA PHE A 7 -95.16 -122.89 -110.16
C PHE A 7 -94.65 -123.85 -109.08
N LEU A 8 -94.50 -123.33 -107.85
CA LEU A 8 -94.13 -124.05 -106.62
C LEU A 8 -92.76 -124.74 -106.57
N VAL A 9 -91.78 -124.16 -107.27
CA VAL A 9 -90.32 -124.39 -107.09
C VAL A 9 -89.79 -123.83 -105.74
N CYS A 10 -90.68 -123.50 -104.78
CA CYS A 10 -90.37 -122.62 -103.64
C CYS A 10 -90.61 -123.21 -102.23
N SER A 11 -91.03 -124.48 -102.06
CA SER A 11 -91.65 -124.90 -100.77
C SER A 11 -91.06 -126.13 -100.05
N SER A 12 -89.94 -126.74 -100.50
CA SER A 12 -89.43 -127.96 -99.84
C SER A 12 -87.89 -128.10 -99.74
N HIS A 13 -87.12 -127.06 -100.05
CA HIS A 13 -85.66 -127.03 -99.83
C HIS A 13 -85.24 -126.83 -98.34
N HIS A 14 -86.15 -127.10 -97.39
CA HIS A 14 -86.02 -126.66 -95.99
C HIS A 14 -85.40 -127.72 -95.04
N HIS A 15 -85.06 -128.91 -95.53
CA HIS A 15 -84.48 -130.00 -94.72
C HIS A 15 -82.95 -130.16 -94.84
N VAL A 16 -82.24 -129.17 -95.40
CA VAL A 16 -80.80 -129.26 -95.72
C VAL A 16 -79.93 -128.26 -94.93
N LEU A 17 -80.51 -127.48 -94.00
CA LEU A 17 -79.88 -126.26 -93.47
C LEU A 17 -79.79 -126.12 -91.92
N CYS A 18 -80.00 -127.19 -91.15
CA CYS A 18 -80.07 -127.08 -89.67
C CYS A 18 -79.32 -128.20 -88.89
N GLY A 19 -78.19 -128.70 -89.41
CA GLY A 19 -77.48 -129.85 -88.82
C GLY A 19 -75.98 -129.70 -88.57
N ILE A 20 -75.32 -128.65 -89.07
CA ILE A 20 -73.85 -128.51 -89.02
C ILE A 20 -73.47 -127.06 -88.74
N PHE A 21 -73.15 -126.74 -87.47
CA PHE A 21 -72.07 -125.84 -87.01
C PHE A 21 -72.27 -125.54 -85.52
N ALA A 22 -71.40 -126.09 -84.67
CA ALA A 22 -71.23 -125.69 -83.27
C ALA A 22 -69.72 -125.59 -83.00
N SER A 23 -69.23 -124.40 -82.70
CA SER A 23 -67.80 -124.06 -82.66
C SER A 23 -67.35 -123.59 -81.27
N PRO A 24 -66.05 -123.67 -80.92
CA PRO A 24 -65.59 -123.52 -79.53
C PRO A 24 -65.54 -122.07 -78.99
N GLU A 25 -66.13 -121.08 -79.66
CA GLU A 25 -66.03 -119.67 -79.24
C GLU A 25 -66.86 -119.32 -77.99
N HIS A 26 -67.96 -120.04 -77.73
CA HIS A 26 -68.85 -119.81 -76.58
C HIS A 26 -68.10 -119.76 -75.24
N SER A 27 -67.08 -120.61 -75.06
CA SER A 27 -66.26 -120.67 -73.84
C SER A 27 -65.62 -119.34 -73.44
N LYS A 28 -65.28 -118.46 -74.40
CA LYS A 28 -64.72 -117.13 -74.08
C LYS A 28 -65.79 -116.09 -73.81
N VAL A 29 -66.91 -116.15 -74.54
CA VAL A 29 -68.04 -115.23 -74.39
C VAL A 29 -68.62 -115.33 -72.98
N ASP A 30 -68.77 -116.54 -72.45
CA ASP A 30 -69.33 -116.73 -71.10
C ASP A 30 -68.37 -116.32 -69.98
N VAL A 31 -67.04 -116.39 -70.17
CA VAL A 31 -66.07 -115.83 -69.20
C VAL A 31 -66.16 -114.29 -69.16
N PHE A 32 -66.26 -113.63 -70.32
CA PHE A 32 -66.46 -112.17 -70.35
C PHE A 32 -67.82 -111.76 -69.79
N ARG A 33 -68.88 -112.58 -69.98
CA ARG A 33 -70.19 -112.36 -69.36
C ARG A 33 -70.09 -112.32 -67.83
N HIS A 34 -69.47 -113.33 -67.21
CA HIS A 34 -69.27 -113.36 -65.76
C HIS A 34 -68.42 -112.17 -65.27
N GLN A 35 -67.37 -111.76 -66.00
CA GLN A 35 -66.60 -110.56 -65.62
C GLN A 35 -67.41 -109.25 -65.68
N VAL A 36 -68.36 -109.12 -66.61
CA VAL A 36 -69.27 -107.96 -66.66
C VAL A 36 -70.28 -108.03 -65.52
N GLU A 37 -70.89 -109.19 -65.27
CA GLU A 37 -71.86 -109.40 -64.19
C GLU A 37 -71.22 -109.17 -62.80
N ASP A 38 -70.00 -109.65 -62.55
CA ASP A 38 -69.24 -109.38 -61.32
C ASP A 38 -68.86 -107.91 -61.19
N MET A 39 -68.50 -107.23 -62.28
CA MET A 39 -68.24 -105.78 -62.28
C MET A 39 -69.52 -104.97 -62.00
N GLU A 40 -70.67 -105.35 -62.56
CA GLU A 40 -71.96 -104.69 -62.30
C GLU A 40 -72.42 -104.93 -60.86
N LYS A 41 -72.26 -106.14 -60.35
CA LYS A 41 -72.48 -106.49 -58.94
C LYS A 41 -71.58 -105.67 -58.01
N ALA A 42 -70.29 -105.56 -58.30
CA ALA A 42 -69.37 -104.72 -57.53
C ALA A 42 -69.75 -103.22 -57.56
N LYS A 43 -70.26 -102.71 -58.69
CA LYS A 43 -70.80 -101.34 -58.78
C LYS A 43 -72.08 -101.18 -57.95
N LEU A 44 -72.99 -102.16 -57.97
CA LEU A 44 -74.21 -102.15 -57.17
C LEU A 44 -73.91 -102.25 -55.66
N ASP A 45 -72.91 -103.05 -55.26
CA ASP A 45 -72.49 -103.16 -53.87
C ASP A 45 -71.77 -101.90 -53.39
N MET A 46 -70.92 -101.26 -54.20
CA MET A 46 -70.41 -99.91 -53.89
C MET A 46 -71.54 -98.88 -53.78
N ALA A 47 -72.56 -98.92 -54.65
CA ALA A 47 -73.70 -98.01 -54.56
C ALA A 47 -74.50 -98.22 -53.24
N ARG A 48 -74.69 -99.47 -52.82
CA ARG A 48 -75.28 -99.83 -51.51
C ARG A 48 -74.43 -99.33 -50.34
N GLU A 49 -73.10 -99.41 -50.45
CA GLU A 49 -72.17 -98.89 -49.45
C GLU A 49 -72.30 -97.36 -49.30
N TYR A 50 -72.33 -96.64 -50.43
CA TYR A 50 -72.55 -95.18 -50.44
C TYR A 50 -73.95 -94.79 -49.95
N GLU A 51 -75.01 -95.52 -50.29
CA GLU A 51 -76.35 -95.29 -49.71
C GLU A 51 -76.37 -95.48 -48.19
N GLN A 52 -75.67 -96.48 -47.67
CA GLN A 52 -75.55 -96.70 -46.23
C GLN A 52 -74.77 -95.59 -45.54
N GLN A 53 -73.68 -95.10 -46.16
CA GLN A 53 -72.95 -93.93 -45.67
C GLN A 53 -73.83 -92.67 -45.68
N LEU A 54 -74.58 -92.43 -46.76
CA LEU A 54 -75.50 -91.30 -46.86
C LEU A 54 -76.59 -91.33 -45.78
N LYS A 55 -77.17 -92.51 -45.49
CA LYS A 55 -78.13 -92.72 -44.39
C LYS A 55 -77.48 -92.44 -43.02
N LYS A 56 -76.25 -92.89 -42.77
CA LYS A 56 -75.49 -92.57 -41.54
C LYS A 56 -75.29 -91.06 -41.39
N PHE A 57 -74.86 -90.35 -42.44
CA PHE A 57 -74.71 -88.90 -42.40
C PHE A 57 -76.05 -88.16 -42.20
N GLN A 58 -77.15 -88.64 -42.79
CA GLN A 58 -78.50 -88.09 -42.53
C GLN A 58 -78.94 -88.28 -41.07
N GLU A 59 -78.63 -89.43 -40.45
CA GLU A 59 -78.84 -89.65 -39.02
C GLU A 59 -77.97 -88.74 -38.16
N GLU A 60 -76.68 -88.59 -38.48
CA GLU A 60 -75.76 -87.74 -37.75
C GLU A 60 -76.15 -86.25 -37.85
N LEU A 61 -76.48 -85.76 -39.03
CA LEU A 61 -77.05 -84.42 -39.21
C LEU A 61 -78.37 -84.27 -38.44
N SER A 62 -79.20 -85.30 -38.39
CA SER A 62 -80.44 -85.29 -37.59
C SER A 62 -80.15 -85.32 -36.08
N ARG A 63 -79.07 -85.93 -35.62
CA ARG A 63 -78.62 -85.91 -34.21
C ARG A 63 -78.00 -84.56 -33.86
N LEU A 64 -77.15 -84.02 -34.73
CA LEU A 64 -76.49 -82.71 -34.60
C LEU A 64 -77.49 -81.55 -34.63
N ARG A 65 -78.49 -81.60 -35.52
CA ARG A 65 -79.61 -80.65 -35.51
C ARG A 65 -80.37 -80.71 -34.19
N ARG A 66 -80.68 -81.90 -33.68
CA ARG A 66 -81.34 -82.07 -32.37
C ARG A 66 -80.47 -81.65 -31.18
N SER A 67 -79.15 -81.77 -31.24
CA SER A 67 -78.25 -81.24 -30.19
C SER A 67 -78.10 -79.72 -30.28
N TYR A 68 -78.03 -79.15 -31.48
CA TYR A 68 -78.01 -77.71 -31.70
C TYR A 68 -79.33 -77.05 -31.28
N GLU A 69 -80.49 -77.60 -31.66
CA GLU A 69 -81.80 -77.12 -31.19
C GLU A 69 -81.95 -77.25 -29.66
N LYS A 70 -81.32 -78.25 -29.02
CA LYS A 70 -81.25 -78.35 -27.55
C LYS A 70 -80.32 -77.28 -26.96
N LEU A 71 -79.15 -77.04 -27.54
CA LEU A 71 -78.19 -76.03 -27.10
C LEU A 71 -78.77 -74.62 -27.23
N GLN A 72 -79.41 -74.31 -28.35
CA GLN A 72 -80.12 -73.05 -28.59
C GLN A 72 -81.27 -72.87 -27.58
N LYS A 73 -82.06 -73.91 -27.30
CA LYS A 73 -83.11 -73.88 -26.26
C LYS A 73 -82.54 -73.80 -24.83
N LYS A 74 -81.29 -74.23 -24.61
CA LYS A 74 -80.57 -74.07 -23.34
C LYS A 74 -80.10 -72.62 -23.20
N GLN A 75 -79.38 -72.08 -24.18
CA GLN A 75 -78.95 -70.67 -24.24
C GLN A 75 -80.13 -69.70 -24.10
N LEU A 76 -81.28 -69.96 -24.76
CA LEU A 76 -82.48 -69.13 -24.63
C LEU A 76 -83.16 -69.24 -23.25
N ARG A 77 -82.88 -70.29 -22.48
CA ARG A 77 -83.33 -70.44 -21.08
C ARG A 77 -82.33 -69.84 -20.08
N GLU A 78 -81.02 -69.96 -20.35
CA GLU A 78 -79.94 -69.34 -19.57
C GLU A 78 -80.06 -67.81 -19.69
N ALA A 79 -80.08 -67.25 -20.91
CA ALA A 79 -80.28 -65.83 -21.17
C ALA A 79 -81.60 -65.23 -20.62
N ARG A 80 -82.62 -66.06 -20.31
CA ARG A 80 -83.88 -65.61 -19.69
C ARG A 80 -83.95 -65.87 -18.18
N GLY A 81 -83.18 -66.82 -17.66
CA GLY A 81 -83.10 -67.17 -16.25
C GLY A 81 -82.04 -66.38 -15.49
N GLU A 82 -80.88 -66.15 -16.10
CA GLU A 82 -79.75 -65.41 -15.52
C GLU A 82 -80.07 -63.91 -15.49
N ALA A 83 -80.63 -63.37 -16.58
CA ALA A 83 -81.08 -61.98 -16.67
C ALA A 83 -82.20 -61.60 -15.67
N SER A 84 -82.87 -62.56 -15.03
CA SER A 84 -83.91 -62.29 -14.03
C SER A 84 -83.53 -62.64 -12.59
N LYS A 85 -82.30 -63.12 -12.34
CA LYS A 85 -81.80 -63.41 -10.98
C LYS A 85 -80.35 -63.01 -10.71
N GLY A 86 -79.44 -63.16 -11.69
CA GLY A 86 -78.07 -62.64 -11.59
C GLY A 86 -78.03 -61.11 -11.77
N GLN A 87 -78.75 -60.58 -12.77
CA GLN A 87 -78.66 -59.17 -13.17
C GLN A 87 -78.90 -58.14 -12.05
N GLY A 88 -79.63 -58.49 -10.98
CA GLY A 88 -79.74 -57.64 -9.79
C GLY A 88 -78.45 -57.65 -8.96
N GLU A 89 -78.01 -58.82 -8.52
CA GLU A 89 -76.82 -59.01 -7.68
C GLU A 89 -75.54 -58.59 -8.43
N ASP A 90 -75.41 -58.94 -9.71
CA ASP A 90 -74.32 -58.51 -10.59
C ASP A 90 -74.31 -56.98 -10.75
N HIS A 91 -75.46 -56.33 -10.93
CA HIS A 91 -75.51 -54.86 -11.05
C HIS A 91 -75.17 -54.17 -9.72
N PHE A 92 -75.57 -54.74 -8.57
CA PHE A 92 -75.13 -54.24 -7.26
C PHE A 92 -73.62 -54.47 -7.04
N GLU A 93 -73.06 -55.61 -7.46
CA GLU A 93 -71.64 -55.88 -7.33
C GLU A 93 -70.80 -55.00 -8.27
N ILE A 94 -71.21 -54.86 -9.54
CA ILE A 94 -70.60 -53.93 -10.50
C ILE A 94 -70.68 -52.49 -9.97
N SER A 95 -71.81 -52.08 -9.37
CA SER A 95 -71.93 -50.75 -8.74
C SER A 95 -71.00 -50.59 -7.52
N ARG A 96 -70.84 -51.66 -6.72
CA ARG A 96 -69.95 -51.70 -5.54
C ARG A 96 -68.47 -51.65 -5.95
N LEU A 97 -68.08 -52.39 -6.98
CA LEU A 97 -66.74 -52.42 -7.54
C LEU A 97 -66.42 -51.10 -8.27
N THR A 98 -67.37 -50.54 -9.01
CA THR A 98 -67.23 -49.22 -9.66
C THR A 98 -67.01 -48.13 -8.62
N ARG A 99 -67.77 -48.12 -7.51
CA ARG A 99 -67.54 -47.18 -6.40
C ARG A 99 -66.15 -47.36 -5.78
N LYS A 100 -65.73 -48.60 -5.50
CA LYS A 100 -64.37 -48.88 -5.00
C LYS A 100 -63.27 -48.44 -5.98
N LEU A 101 -63.46 -48.65 -7.28
CA LEU A 101 -62.54 -48.17 -8.31
C LEU A 101 -62.45 -46.64 -8.32
N GLU A 102 -63.56 -45.94 -8.15
CA GLU A 102 -63.56 -44.47 -8.07
C GLU A 102 -62.93 -43.96 -6.75
N GLU A 103 -63.16 -44.65 -5.63
CA GLU A 103 -62.40 -44.39 -4.39
C GLU A 103 -60.89 -44.60 -4.58
N PHE A 104 -60.47 -45.64 -5.33
CA PHE A 104 -59.05 -45.87 -5.62
C PHE A 104 -58.49 -44.82 -6.60
N ARG A 105 -59.27 -44.35 -7.59
CA ARG A 105 -58.89 -43.22 -8.44
C ARG A 105 -58.69 -41.95 -7.62
N GLN A 106 -59.65 -41.62 -6.75
CA GLN A 106 -59.56 -40.45 -5.88
C GLN A 106 -58.33 -40.54 -4.95
N LYS A 107 -58.13 -41.69 -4.27
CA LYS A 107 -56.94 -41.95 -3.44
C LYS A 107 -55.65 -41.82 -4.27
N SER A 108 -55.61 -42.32 -5.51
CA SER A 108 -54.45 -42.19 -6.40
C SER A 108 -54.19 -40.73 -6.80
N LEU A 109 -55.23 -39.92 -7.04
CA LEU A 109 -55.10 -38.49 -7.32
C LEU A 109 -54.61 -37.71 -6.08
N ASP A 110 -55.01 -38.12 -4.88
CA ASP A 110 -54.55 -37.49 -3.64
C ASP A 110 -53.11 -37.88 -3.27
N TRP A 111 -52.69 -39.13 -3.53
CA TRP A 111 -51.29 -39.53 -3.47
C TRP A 111 -50.43 -38.81 -4.53
N GLU A 112 -50.96 -38.59 -5.74
CA GLU A 112 -50.28 -37.82 -6.79
C GLU A 112 -50.07 -36.36 -6.36
N LYS A 113 -51.10 -35.70 -5.80
CA LYS A 113 -50.97 -34.34 -5.21
C LYS A 113 -49.89 -34.31 -4.12
N GLN A 114 -49.89 -35.28 -3.20
CA GLN A 114 -48.87 -35.35 -2.15
C GLN A 114 -47.47 -35.55 -2.72
N ARG A 115 -47.30 -36.42 -3.73
CA ARG A 115 -46.01 -36.63 -4.42
C ARG A 115 -45.52 -35.32 -5.05
N LEU A 116 -46.39 -34.57 -5.73
CA LEU A 116 -46.04 -33.28 -6.34
C LEU A 116 -45.66 -32.23 -5.28
N LEU A 117 -46.36 -32.17 -4.14
CA LEU A 117 -46.01 -31.28 -3.03
C LEU A 117 -44.64 -31.62 -2.42
N TYR A 118 -44.35 -32.90 -2.17
CA TYR A 118 -43.02 -33.32 -1.69
C TYR A 118 -41.93 -33.08 -2.74
N GLN A 119 -42.21 -33.29 -4.03
CA GLN A 119 -41.29 -32.99 -5.12
C GLN A 119 -40.97 -31.49 -5.20
N GLN A 120 -41.97 -30.62 -5.02
CA GLN A 120 -41.78 -29.18 -4.95
C GLN A 120 -40.97 -28.76 -3.71
N GLN A 121 -41.21 -29.39 -2.55
CA GLN A 121 -40.45 -29.15 -1.32
C GLN A 121 -38.99 -29.58 -1.48
N VAL A 122 -38.71 -30.75 -2.07
CA VAL A 122 -37.35 -31.20 -2.35
C VAL A 122 -36.66 -30.25 -3.33
N ALA A 123 -37.33 -29.84 -4.40
CA ALA A 123 -36.78 -28.88 -5.36
C ALA A 123 -36.42 -27.52 -4.72
N SER A 124 -37.25 -27.01 -3.79
CA SER A 124 -36.96 -25.76 -3.08
C SER A 124 -35.80 -25.90 -2.08
N LEU A 125 -35.71 -27.02 -1.36
CA LEU A 125 -34.59 -27.34 -0.48
C LEU A 125 -33.28 -27.54 -1.26
N GLU A 126 -33.32 -28.17 -2.43
CA GLU A 126 -32.15 -28.26 -3.30
C GLU A 126 -31.72 -26.89 -3.85
N ALA A 127 -32.67 -26.02 -4.23
CA ALA A 127 -32.35 -24.66 -4.66
C ALA A 127 -31.68 -23.85 -3.54
N GLN A 128 -32.18 -23.95 -2.30
CA GLN A 128 -31.53 -23.36 -1.13
C GLN A 128 -30.14 -23.95 -0.89
N ARG A 129 -29.96 -25.28 -1.03
CA ARG A 129 -28.65 -25.94 -0.90
C ARG A 129 -27.65 -25.48 -1.97
N ARG A 130 -28.09 -25.27 -3.22
CA ARG A 130 -27.26 -24.73 -4.31
C ARG A 130 -26.83 -23.29 -4.00
N ALA A 131 -27.77 -22.40 -3.66
CA ALA A 131 -27.47 -21.02 -3.32
C ALA A 131 -26.51 -20.88 -2.11
N LEU A 132 -26.64 -21.74 -1.09
CA LEU A 132 -25.71 -21.79 0.05
C LEU A 132 -24.32 -22.32 -0.35
N ALA A 133 -24.24 -23.29 -1.27
CA ALA A 133 -22.97 -23.76 -1.80
C ALA A 133 -22.25 -22.66 -2.60
N GLU A 134 -22.98 -21.97 -3.50
CA GLU A 134 -22.50 -20.82 -4.30
C GLU A 134 -21.99 -19.69 -3.40
N GLN A 135 -22.71 -19.37 -2.30
CA GLN A 135 -22.25 -18.44 -1.29
C GLN A 135 -20.98 -18.92 -0.57
N SER A 136 -20.88 -20.21 -0.23
CA SER A 136 -19.66 -20.76 0.40
C SER A 136 -18.44 -20.71 -0.52
N GLU A 137 -18.62 -20.93 -1.82
CA GLU A 137 -17.57 -20.86 -2.85
C GLU A 137 -17.11 -19.41 -3.08
N LEU A 138 -18.04 -18.45 -3.10
CA LEU A 138 -17.73 -17.02 -3.15
C LEU A 138 -16.94 -16.56 -1.91
N ILE A 139 -17.28 -17.05 -0.72
CA ILE A 139 -16.54 -16.77 0.52
C ILE A 139 -15.15 -17.41 0.48
N GLN A 140 -15.02 -18.67 0.04
CA GLN A 140 -13.72 -19.34 -0.08
C GLN A 140 -12.80 -18.65 -1.09
N THR A 141 -13.30 -18.29 -2.26
CA THR A 141 -12.51 -17.55 -3.27
C THR A 141 -12.13 -16.14 -2.79
N GLN A 142 -13.02 -15.42 -2.10
CA GLN A 142 -12.67 -14.14 -1.49
C GLN A 142 -11.60 -14.28 -0.39
N LEU A 143 -11.64 -15.34 0.42
CA LEU A 143 -10.62 -15.64 1.43
C LEU A 143 -9.28 -16.04 0.81
N ALA A 144 -9.28 -16.85 -0.26
CA ALA A 144 -8.07 -17.21 -1.00
C ALA A 144 -7.39 -15.98 -1.61
N ASN A 145 -8.17 -15.10 -2.24
CA ASN A 145 -7.66 -13.84 -2.80
C ASN A 145 -7.09 -12.91 -1.70
N ARG A 146 -7.78 -12.77 -0.56
CA ARG A 146 -7.25 -12.02 0.60
C ARG A 146 -5.95 -12.61 1.12
N LYS A 147 -5.85 -13.93 1.22
CA LYS A 147 -4.65 -14.64 1.66
C LYS A 147 -3.48 -14.36 0.70
N GLN A 148 -3.68 -14.50 -0.60
CA GLN A 148 -2.64 -14.24 -1.60
C GLN A 148 -2.15 -12.77 -1.57
N ILE A 149 -3.06 -11.82 -1.36
CA ILE A 149 -2.70 -10.40 -1.20
C ILE A 149 -1.82 -10.21 0.06
N LEU A 150 -2.22 -10.78 1.20
CA LEU A 150 -1.43 -10.72 2.43
C LEU A 150 -0.04 -11.34 2.26
N GLU A 151 0.05 -12.55 1.71
CA GLU A 151 1.34 -13.21 1.43
C GLU A 151 2.23 -12.37 0.51
N SER A 152 1.65 -11.66 -0.49
CA SER A 152 2.42 -10.76 -1.36
C SER A 152 2.94 -9.51 -0.65
N VAL A 153 2.19 -8.96 0.31
CA VAL A 153 2.58 -7.79 1.12
C VAL A 153 3.62 -8.18 2.19
N GLU A 154 3.48 -9.35 2.80
CA GLU A 154 4.47 -9.92 3.72
C GLU A 154 5.80 -10.20 3.02
N LEU A 155 5.78 -10.70 1.78
CA LEU A 155 7.00 -10.86 0.97
C LEU A 155 7.63 -9.52 0.57
N ALA A 156 6.82 -8.53 0.18
CA ALA A 156 7.31 -7.20 -0.17
C ALA A 156 7.97 -6.48 1.03
N SER A 157 7.30 -6.45 2.18
CA SER A 157 7.83 -5.87 3.42
C SER A 157 9.07 -6.61 3.92
N ARG A 158 9.12 -7.94 3.80
CA ARG A 158 10.32 -8.72 4.13
C ARG A 158 11.52 -8.35 3.24
N ALA A 159 11.28 -8.17 1.93
CA ALA A 159 12.33 -7.75 0.99
C ALA A 159 12.80 -6.31 1.27
N GLU A 160 11.89 -5.40 1.62
CA GLU A 160 12.22 -4.03 2.04
C GLU A 160 13.07 -4.02 3.32
N ILE A 161 12.66 -4.77 4.36
CA ILE A 161 13.43 -4.92 5.60
C ILE A 161 14.84 -5.45 5.30
N GLN A 162 14.97 -6.50 4.48
CA GLN A 162 16.27 -7.06 4.10
C GLN A 162 17.15 -6.03 3.36
N HIS A 163 16.58 -5.26 2.44
CA HIS A 163 17.29 -4.19 1.73
C HIS A 163 17.70 -3.03 2.65
N LEU A 164 16.91 -2.70 3.67
CA LEU A 164 17.27 -1.72 4.70
C LEU A 164 18.37 -2.27 5.63
N THR A 165 18.29 -3.54 6.04
CA THR A 165 19.34 -4.23 6.81
C THR A 165 20.67 -4.20 6.04
N SER A 166 20.72 -4.60 4.77
CA SER A 166 21.96 -4.56 3.98
C SER A 166 22.34 -3.17 3.43
N LYS A 167 21.59 -2.12 3.79
CA LYS A 167 22.07 -0.73 3.75
C LYS A 167 22.72 -0.34 5.09
N LEU A 168 22.12 -0.73 6.20
CA LEU A 168 22.65 -0.49 7.55
C LEU A 168 23.98 -1.23 7.77
N GLU A 169 24.08 -2.51 7.35
CA GLU A 169 25.31 -3.31 7.42
C GLU A 169 26.48 -2.59 6.72
N ARG A 170 26.30 -2.22 5.45
CA ARG A 170 27.35 -1.49 4.68
C ARG A 170 27.69 -0.11 5.25
N ALA A 171 26.71 0.58 5.86
CA ALA A 171 26.97 1.85 6.54
C ALA A 171 27.79 1.62 7.84
N ASN A 172 27.51 0.54 8.55
CA ASN A 172 28.26 0.12 9.75
C ASN A 172 29.69 -0.31 9.39
N ASP A 173 29.87 -1.10 8.32
CA ASP A 173 31.19 -1.49 7.80
C ASP A 173 32.04 -0.26 7.45
N ALA A 174 31.42 0.75 6.82
CA ALA A 174 32.08 2.02 6.50
C ALA A 174 32.41 2.85 7.74
N ILE A 175 31.57 2.81 8.79
CA ILE A 175 31.87 3.43 10.09
C ILE A 175 33.09 2.73 10.72
N CYS A 176 33.12 1.40 10.79
CA CYS A 176 34.26 0.68 11.36
C CYS A 176 35.56 0.87 10.56
N ALA A 177 35.49 1.04 9.24
CA ALA A 177 36.65 1.43 8.44
C ALA A 177 37.16 2.83 8.78
N ASN A 178 36.25 3.79 9.01
CA ASN A 178 36.61 5.15 9.44
C ASN A 178 37.15 5.18 10.88
N GLU A 179 36.61 4.38 11.80
CA GLU A 179 37.09 4.24 13.18
C GLU A 179 38.57 3.79 13.19
N LEU A 180 38.92 2.79 12.39
CA LEU A 180 40.31 2.30 12.26
C LEU A 180 41.27 3.35 11.67
N GLU A 181 40.84 4.16 10.69
CA GLU A 181 41.68 5.27 10.18
C GLU A 181 41.80 6.40 11.20
N VAL A 182 40.77 6.67 12.01
CA VAL A 182 40.84 7.63 13.13
C VAL A 182 41.82 7.13 14.21
N GLU A 183 41.80 5.86 14.58
CA GLU A 183 42.79 5.26 15.49
C GLU A 183 44.22 5.38 14.94
N ARG A 184 44.41 5.10 13.65
CA ARG A 184 45.69 5.25 12.94
C ARG A 184 46.18 6.70 12.91
N LEU A 185 45.29 7.67 12.66
CA LEU A 185 45.61 9.10 12.68
C LEU A 185 45.95 9.56 14.11
N ASN A 186 45.23 9.08 15.13
CA ASN A 186 45.55 9.36 16.53
C ASN A 186 46.94 8.85 16.92
N MET A 187 47.30 7.61 16.58
CA MET A 187 48.67 7.09 16.80
C MET A 187 49.73 7.97 16.13
N ARG A 188 49.47 8.46 14.90
CA ARG A 188 50.39 9.37 14.20
C ARG A 188 50.47 10.75 14.85
N VAL A 189 49.39 11.25 15.43
CA VAL A 189 49.37 12.51 16.22
C VAL A 189 50.13 12.33 17.53
N ASP A 190 50.02 11.18 18.20
CA ASP A 190 50.79 10.87 19.42
C ASP A 190 52.30 10.76 19.13
N ASP A 191 52.70 10.09 18.05
CA ASP A 191 54.10 10.02 17.61
C ASP A 191 54.65 11.41 17.24
N LEU A 192 53.88 12.23 16.51
CA LEU A 192 54.27 13.61 16.21
C LEU A 192 54.37 14.47 17.48
N THR A 193 53.46 14.29 18.44
CA THR A 193 53.46 15.00 19.73
C THR A 193 54.65 14.58 20.60
N LYS A 194 55.02 13.30 20.56
CA LYS A 194 56.23 12.76 21.20
C LYS A 194 57.50 13.30 20.56
N ASN A 195 57.57 13.36 19.23
CA ASN A 195 58.71 13.91 18.50
C ASN A 195 58.87 15.43 18.76
N ASN A 196 57.77 16.19 18.70
CA ASN A 196 57.77 17.62 19.02
C ASN A 196 58.24 17.89 20.46
N ARG A 197 57.86 17.04 21.42
CA ARG A 197 58.35 17.12 22.80
C ARG A 197 59.86 16.88 22.89
N MET A 198 60.39 15.83 22.26
CA MET A 198 61.84 15.57 22.24
C MET A 198 62.62 16.73 21.59
N ILE A 199 62.10 17.30 20.49
CA ILE A 199 62.69 18.48 19.83
C ILE A 199 62.70 19.70 20.77
N LEU A 200 61.64 19.93 21.55
CA LEU A 200 61.60 21.01 22.54
C LEU A 200 62.58 20.78 23.71
N GLU A 201 62.72 19.54 24.18
CA GLU A 201 63.71 19.15 25.20
C GLU A 201 65.15 19.36 24.70
N ASP A 202 65.44 19.00 23.44
CA ASP A 202 66.75 19.24 22.80
C ASP A 202 67.02 20.72 22.51
N GLN A 203 66.02 21.50 22.11
CA GLN A 203 66.15 22.96 21.98
C GLN A 203 66.52 23.62 23.32
N GLN A 204 65.88 23.21 24.41
CA GLN A 204 66.21 23.70 25.76
C GLN A 204 67.63 23.29 26.18
N ARG A 205 68.02 22.04 25.90
CA ARG A 205 69.38 21.52 26.14
C ARG A 205 70.44 22.39 25.45
N VAL A 206 70.31 22.59 24.14
CA VAL A 206 71.25 23.38 23.32
C VAL A 206 71.24 24.87 23.74
N GLN A 207 70.09 25.42 24.13
CA GLN A 207 70.00 26.80 24.63
C GLN A 207 70.74 26.99 25.96
N GLU A 208 70.67 26.00 26.87
CA GLU A 208 71.40 26.00 28.14
C GLU A 208 72.92 25.79 27.92
N GLU A 209 73.32 24.87 27.04
CA GLU A 209 74.72 24.69 26.62
C GLU A 209 75.30 25.98 26.01
N LEU A 210 74.57 26.65 25.12
CA LEU A 210 74.94 27.96 24.57
C LEU A 210 75.06 29.02 25.68
N ARG A 211 74.19 28.99 26.69
CA ARG A 211 74.25 29.90 27.85
C ARG A 211 75.44 29.58 28.77
N GLN A 212 75.95 28.35 28.80
CA GLN A 212 77.18 28.00 29.51
C GLN A 212 78.41 28.45 28.71
N SER A 213 78.44 28.17 27.40
CA SER A 213 79.50 28.61 26.48
C SER A 213 79.68 30.14 26.50
N LYS A 214 78.60 30.92 26.47
CA LYS A 214 78.65 32.38 26.58
C LYS A 214 79.31 32.88 27.87
N LYS A 215 79.01 32.25 29.02
CA LYS A 215 79.64 32.59 30.31
C LYS A 215 81.13 32.23 30.33
N MET A 216 81.52 31.13 29.69
CA MET A 216 82.94 30.77 29.54
C MET A 216 83.69 31.81 28.67
N LEU A 217 83.07 32.28 27.58
CA LEU A 217 83.64 33.34 26.73
C LEU A 217 83.77 34.69 27.46
N GLU A 218 82.81 35.02 28.34
CA GLU A 218 82.85 36.20 29.21
C GLU A 218 84.05 36.14 30.18
N VAL A 219 84.23 35.03 30.89
CA VAL A 219 85.39 34.81 31.78
C VAL A 219 86.73 34.85 31.02
N LEU A 220 86.83 34.17 29.88
CA LEU A 220 88.04 34.19 29.04
C LEU A 220 88.34 35.57 28.44
N GLN A 221 87.31 36.42 28.27
CA GLN A 221 87.48 37.81 27.85
C GLN A 221 88.03 38.67 29.01
N ASP A 222 87.52 38.48 30.23
CA ASP A 222 88.02 39.18 31.42
C ASP A 222 89.48 38.79 31.75
N GLU A 223 89.81 37.49 31.74
CA GLU A 223 91.18 36.98 31.89
C GLU A 223 92.13 37.60 30.84
N LYS A 224 91.69 37.68 29.58
CA LYS A 224 92.44 38.34 28.49
C LYS A 224 92.64 39.83 28.72
N MET A 225 91.72 40.52 29.39
CA MET A 225 91.85 41.94 29.73
C MET A 225 92.77 42.16 30.93
N GLU A 226 92.75 41.27 31.93
CA GLU A 226 93.71 41.29 33.04
C GLU A 226 95.15 40.98 32.58
N LEU A 227 95.32 39.99 31.69
CA LEU A 227 96.61 39.68 31.06
C LEU A 227 97.14 40.86 30.21
N ARG A 228 96.26 41.63 29.57
CA ARG A 228 96.65 42.87 28.88
C ARG A 228 97.06 43.99 29.84
N ALA A 229 96.33 44.18 30.93
CA ALA A 229 96.67 45.20 31.93
C ALA A 229 98.01 44.89 32.62
N THR A 230 98.26 43.62 32.94
CA THR A 230 99.55 43.19 33.52
C THR A 230 100.70 43.34 32.52
N LEU A 231 100.52 43.01 31.23
CA LEU A 231 101.51 43.29 30.19
C LEU A 231 101.82 44.80 30.06
N GLN A 232 100.79 45.66 29.99
CA GLN A 232 100.98 47.12 29.93
C GLN A 232 101.80 47.61 31.13
N SER A 233 101.48 47.17 32.36
CA SER A 233 102.25 47.56 33.55
C SER A 233 103.71 47.06 33.54
N GLN A 234 104.02 45.99 32.81
CA GLN A 234 105.40 45.53 32.60
C GLN A 234 106.12 46.38 31.54
N GLU A 235 105.43 46.78 30.47
CA GLU A 235 105.95 47.71 29.47
C GLU A 235 106.23 49.09 30.09
N ASP A 236 105.30 49.65 30.87
CA ASP A 236 105.45 50.90 31.62
C ASP A 236 106.64 50.84 32.61
N PHE A 237 106.84 49.70 33.27
CA PHE A 237 107.99 49.46 34.16
C PHE A 237 109.31 49.38 33.40
N ILE A 238 109.33 48.70 32.25
CA ILE A 238 110.49 48.61 31.37
C ILE A 238 110.87 50.00 30.84
N ASP A 239 109.91 50.81 30.40
CA ASP A 239 110.18 52.13 29.82
C ASP A 239 110.59 53.17 30.88
N SER A 240 110.00 53.14 32.07
CA SER A 240 110.49 53.94 33.21
C SER A 240 111.88 53.49 33.69
N SER A 241 112.22 52.20 33.57
CA SER A 241 113.56 51.69 33.82
C SER A 241 114.58 52.16 32.76
N LYS A 242 114.22 52.12 31.45
CA LYS A 242 115.02 52.70 30.35
C LYS A 242 115.29 54.19 30.59
N LEU A 243 114.24 54.97 30.89
CA LEU A 243 114.36 56.40 31.17
C LEU A 243 115.33 56.67 32.32
N HIS A 244 115.30 55.87 33.39
CA HIS A 244 116.24 56.02 34.50
C HIS A 244 117.66 55.60 34.13
N GLN A 245 117.83 54.57 33.28
CA GLN A 245 119.14 54.21 32.72
C GLN A 245 119.70 55.33 31.83
N GLU A 246 118.89 55.96 30.99
CA GLU A 246 119.28 57.11 30.17
C GLU A 246 119.67 58.32 31.02
N GLN A 247 118.93 58.61 32.10
CA GLN A 247 119.31 59.62 33.09
C GLN A 247 120.67 59.32 33.73
N LEU A 248 120.89 58.08 34.17
CA LEU A 248 122.18 57.64 34.74
C LEU A 248 123.33 57.69 33.72
N GLN A 249 123.06 57.40 32.45
CA GLN A 249 124.04 57.56 31.37
C GLN A 249 124.36 59.03 31.09
N SER A 250 123.37 59.94 31.15
CA SER A 250 123.57 61.39 31.03
C SER A 250 124.33 61.99 32.23
N GLU A 251 124.03 61.53 33.44
CA GLU A 251 124.78 61.86 34.66
C GLU A 251 126.23 61.36 34.57
N LEU A 252 126.44 60.12 34.08
CA LEU A 252 127.77 59.57 33.86
C LEU A 252 128.53 60.31 32.76
N ALA A 253 127.87 60.71 31.66
CA ALA A 253 128.46 61.52 30.60
C ALA A 253 128.88 62.91 31.12
N ARG A 254 128.06 63.57 31.94
CA ARG A 254 128.44 64.82 32.60
C ARG A 254 129.56 64.61 33.61
N ALA A 255 129.55 63.51 34.36
CA ALA A 255 130.61 63.18 35.31
C ALA A 255 131.94 62.92 34.58
N THR A 256 131.94 62.17 33.47
CA THR A 256 133.13 61.94 32.65
C THR A 256 133.58 63.21 31.93
N GLU A 257 132.69 64.10 31.48
CA GLU A 257 133.07 65.44 31.00
C GLU A 257 133.77 66.28 32.09
N THR A 258 133.25 66.28 33.33
CA THR A 258 133.93 66.94 34.47
C THR A 258 135.21 66.23 34.91
N LEU A 259 135.42 64.97 34.50
CA LEU A 259 136.68 64.25 34.71
C LEU A 259 137.66 64.59 33.58
N CYS A 260 137.24 64.55 32.31
CA CYS A 260 138.06 64.92 31.16
C CYS A 260 138.50 66.38 31.21
N THR A 261 137.69 67.31 31.71
CA THR A 261 138.12 68.71 31.95
C THR A 261 139.12 68.82 33.11
N LYS A 262 139.03 67.97 34.14
CA LYS A 262 140.08 67.84 35.17
C LYS A 262 141.34 67.18 34.62
N GLU A 263 141.22 66.17 33.76
CA GLU A 263 142.34 65.56 33.04
C GLU A 263 142.97 66.53 32.04
N LEU A 264 142.22 67.46 31.46
CA LEU A 264 142.78 68.54 30.64
C LEU A 264 143.45 69.62 31.50
N LEU A 265 143.01 69.85 32.74
CA LEU A 265 143.73 70.68 33.71
C LEU A 265 145.00 69.98 34.25
N ILE A 266 144.96 68.66 34.44
CA ILE A 266 146.11 67.83 34.79
C ILE A 266 147.08 67.77 33.61
N ARG A 267 146.60 67.55 32.38
CA ARG A 267 147.41 67.67 31.16
C ARG A 267 147.94 69.09 30.98
N ALA A 268 147.22 70.16 31.31
CA ALA A 268 147.76 71.53 31.33
C ALA A 268 148.70 71.82 32.54
N LEU A 269 148.89 70.87 33.47
CA LEU A 269 149.95 70.87 34.48
C LEU A 269 151.14 69.99 34.02
N GLU A 270 150.87 68.89 33.31
CA GLU A 270 151.85 67.96 32.75
C GLU A 270 152.50 68.49 31.47
N GLU A 271 151.79 69.17 30.57
CA GLU A 271 152.32 69.88 29.39
C GLU A 271 153.27 71.00 29.82
N ARG A 272 152.96 71.66 30.94
CA ARG A 272 153.87 72.59 31.67
C ARG A 272 155.15 71.92 32.20
N LEU A 273 155.22 70.59 32.12
CA LEU A 273 156.29 69.70 32.58
C LEU A 273 156.93 68.90 31.43
N GLN A 274 156.25 68.80 30.26
CA GLN A 274 156.52 67.81 29.22
C GLN A 274 156.48 68.36 27.77
N GLU A 275 156.59 69.67 27.53
CA GLU A 275 156.71 70.23 26.17
C GLU A 275 157.94 69.70 25.40
N LYS A 276 157.76 68.60 24.64
CA LYS A 276 158.65 68.22 23.52
C LYS A 276 157.99 67.30 22.48
N GLN A 277 157.71 67.90 21.32
CA GLN A 277 157.66 67.30 19.96
C GLN A 277 156.44 66.46 19.50
N LEU A 278 155.55 67.16 18.77
CA LEU A 278 155.21 66.99 17.35
C LEU A 278 154.52 65.70 16.80
N SER A 279 153.34 65.93 16.20
CA SER A 279 152.80 65.30 14.95
C SER A 279 152.31 63.83 15.04
N SER A 280 151.50 63.28 14.12
CA SER A 280 150.97 63.77 12.83
C SER A 280 149.56 63.19 12.53
N PRO A 281 148.78 63.73 11.55
CA PRO A 281 147.43 63.25 11.23
C PRO A 281 147.37 62.32 10.00
N GLY A 282 146.35 61.44 9.93
CA GLY A 282 145.94 60.78 8.69
C GLY A 282 145.31 59.39 8.83
N LEU A 283 143.97 59.31 8.99
CA LEU A 283 143.19 58.06 8.93
C LEU A 283 141.73 58.27 8.43
N GLU A 284 141.48 59.34 7.68
CA GLU A 284 140.11 59.85 7.43
C GLU A 284 139.40 59.23 6.21
N LEU A 285 140.13 58.63 5.27
CA LEU A 285 139.57 58.16 3.99
C LEU A 285 138.92 56.76 4.07
N GLU A 286 139.44 55.89 4.93
CA GLU A 286 138.98 54.49 5.05
C GLU A 286 137.65 54.39 5.81
N HIS A 287 137.42 55.29 6.77
CA HIS A 287 136.15 55.40 7.49
C HIS A 287 134.97 55.78 6.58
N ILE A 288 135.20 56.69 5.63
CA ILE A 288 134.17 57.19 4.69
C ILE A 288 133.70 56.08 3.74
N LEU A 289 134.62 55.20 3.29
CA LEU A 289 134.25 54.05 2.45
C LEU A 289 133.39 53.05 3.22
N LEU A 290 133.79 52.69 4.44
CA LEU A 290 133.00 51.79 5.30
C LEU A 290 131.61 52.37 5.63
N GLN A 291 131.52 53.69 5.78
CA GLN A 291 130.27 54.40 6.03
C GLN A 291 129.34 54.45 4.81
N LEU A 292 129.90 54.41 3.59
CA LEU A 292 129.15 54.33 2.33
C LEU A 292 128.59 52.92 2.09
N ASP A 293 129.38 51.87 2.33
CA ASP A 293 128.91 50.48 2.21
C ASP A 293 127.74 50.21 3.19
N ILE A 294 127.87 50.65 4.45
CA ILE A 294 126.82 50.56 5.48
C ILE A 294 125.55 51.37 5.10
N ALA A 295 125.68 52.41 4.27
CA ALA A 295 124.52 53.14 3.75
C ALA A 295 123.85 52.38 2.60
N GLN A 296 124.64 51.77 1.70
CA GLN A 296 124.15 51.00 0.56
C GLN A 296 123.42 49.72 0.99
N GLU A 297 123.90 49.00 2.01
CA GLU A 297 123.19 47.84 2.57
C GLU A 297 121.81 48.23 3.16
N LYS A 298 121.72 49.39 3.80
CA LYS A 298 120.45 49.91 4.34
C LYS A 298 119.48 50.34 3.25
N GLU A 299 119.97 50.92 2.16
CA GLU A 299 119.13 51.24 1.00
C GLU A 299 118.55 49.96 0.38
N GLN A 300 119.36 48.91 0.22
CA GLN A 300 118.89 47.62 -0.28
C GLN A 300 117.86 46.96 0.66
N HIS A 301 118.05 47.03 1.99
CA HIS A 301 117.04 46.58 2.95
C HIS A 301 115.72 47.32 2.75
N LEU A 302 115.74 48.66 2.72
CA LEU A 302 114.55 49.49 2.55
C LEU A 302 113.84 49.22 1.20
N GLN A 303 114.58 48.98 0.11
CA GLN A 303 114.00 48.59 -1.18
C GLN A 303 113.30 47.21 -1.10
N SER A 304 113.88 46.24 -0.36
CA SER A 304 113.24 44.94 -0.13
C SER A 304 112.01 45.03 0.77
N GLU A 305 112.02 45.94 1.75
CA GLU A 305 110.91 46.18 2.68
C GLU A 305 109.74 46.90 1.98
N VAL A 306 110.03 47.90 1.14
CA VAL A 306 109.04 48.56 0.27
C VAL A 306 108.37 47.55 -0.66
N THR A 307 109.14 46.76 -1.40
CA THR A 307 108.56 45.75 -2.31
C THR A 307 107.79 44.65 -1.58
N HIS A 308 108.17 44.28 -0.36
CA HIS A 308 107.37 43.39 0.49
C HIS A 308 106.03 44.05 0.91
N LEU A 309 106.06 45.32 1.33
CA LEU A 309 104.87 46.08 1.71
C LEU A 309 103.92 46.33 0.52
N GLU A 310 104.46 46.60 -0.67
CA GLU A 310 103.68 46.72 -1.92
C GLU A 310 102.96 45.41 -2.27
N ASN A 311 103.66 44.27 -2.22
CA ASN A 311 103.05 42.96 -2.45
C ASN A 311 101.99 42.61 -1.39
N SER A 312 102.24 42.95 -0.13
CA SER A 312 101.28 42.79 0.98
C SER A 312 100.03 43.66 0.78
N LEU A 313 100.20 44.92 0.36
CA LEU A 313 99.10 45.84 0.05
C LEU A 313 98.28 45.36 -1.16
N VAL A 314 98.91 44.88 -2.23
CA VAL A 314 98.23 44.32 -3.40
C VAL A 314 97.44 43.07 -3.02
N SER A 315 98.01 42.17 -2.22
CA SER A 315 97.33 40.97 -1.71
C SER A 315 96.12 41.32 -0.82
N SER A 316 96.28 42.28 0.09
CA SER A 316 95.21 42.79 0.94
C SER A 316 94.08 43.43 0.11
N ASN A 317 94.43 44.25 -0.89
CA ASN A 317 93.47 44.90 -1.76
C ASN A 317 92.72 43.89 -2.65
N ALA A 318 93.38 42.86 -3.17
CA ALA A 318 92.72 41.77 -3.88
C ALA A 318 91.72 41.02 -2.99
N ARG A 319 92.07 40.78 -1.72
CA ARG A 319 91.15 40.21 -0.72
C ARG A 319 89.98 41.15 -0.39
N CYS A 320 90.18 42.46 -0.37
CA CYS A 320 89.09 43.43 -0.21
C CYS A 320 88.12 43.44 -1.40
N VAL A 321 88.61 43.27 -2.63
CA VAL A 321 87.75 43.11 -3.82
C VAL A 321 86.92 41.83 -3.73
N GLN A 322 87.55 40.69 -3.43
CA GLN A 322 86.86 39.40 -3.25
C GLN A 322 85.75 39.48 -2.19
N LEU A 323 86.03 40.08 -1.02
CA LEU A 323 85.04 40.27 0.03
C LEU A 323 83.91 41.26 -0.35
N SER A 324 84.16 42.17 -1.30
CA SER A 324 83.11 43.04 -1.87
C SER A 324 82.25 42.30 -2.88
N GLU A 325 82.85 41.43 -3.69
CA GLU A 325 82.14 40.57 -4.66
C GLU A 325 81.25 39.55 -3.93
N GLU A 326 81.79 38.87 -2.91
CA GLU A 326 81.02 37.98 -2.01
C GLU A 326 79.86 38.73 -1.32
N LEU A 327 80.06 39.98 -0.88
CA LEU A 327 79.02 40.79 -0.26
C LEU A 327 77.93 41.19 -1.27
N ASP A 328 78.30 41.60 -2.47
CA ASP A 328 77.37 41.94 -3.56
C ASP A 328 76.59 40.71 -4.04
N GLU A 329 77.12 39.49 -3.94
CA GLU A 329 76.37 38.26 -4.20
C GLU A 329 75.37 37.94 -3.07
N ASN A 330 75.82 37.99 -1.80
CA ASN A 330 74.93 37.82 -0.64
C ASN A 330 73.76 38.83 -0.64
N ILE A 331 73.98 40.08 -1.07
CA ILE A 331 72.92 41.09 -1.19
C ILE A 331 71.86 40.68 -2.23
N LYS A 332 72.26 40.10 -3.36
CA LYS A 332 71.33 39.62 -4.42
C LYS A 332 70.53 38.40 -3.96
N GLU A 333 71.18 37.46 -3.27
CA GLU A 333 70.50 36.30 -2.68
C GLU A 333 69.47 36.72 -1.62
N LEU A 334 69.81 37.67 -0.75
CA LEU A 334 68.87 38.23 0.23
C LEU A 334 67.67 38.93 -0.44
N GLN A 335 67.87 39.64 -1.55
CA GLN A 335 66.80 40.26 -2.32
C GLN A 335 65.85 39.21 -2.94
N SER A 336 66.38 38.18 -3.59
CA SER A 336 65.57 37.07 -4.14
C SER A 336 64.81 36.30 -3.05
N MET A 337 65.42 36.09 -1.88
CA MET A 337 64.76 35.48 -0.73
C MET A 337 63.66 36.37 -0.13
N GLU A 338 63.82 37.70 -0.14
CA GLU A 338 62.77 38.64 0.26
C GLU A 338 61.59 38.62 -0.73
N GLU A 339 61.86 38.63 -2.04
CA GLU A 339 60.84 38.52 -3.09
C GLU A 339 60.00 37.23 -2.90
N HIS A 340 60.62 36.06 -2.85
CA HIS A 340 59.92 34.78 -2.62
C HIS A 340 59.16 34.73 -1.29
N HIS A 341 59.67 35.39 -0.23
CA HIS A 341 58.93 35.53 1.02
C HIS A 341 57.68 36.43 0.87
N THR A 342 57.73 37.49 0.04
CA THR A 342 56.53 38.29 -0.27
C THR A 342 55.51 37.52 -1.13
N GLU A 343 55.96 36.72 -2.09
CA GLU A 343 55.11 35.84 -2.91
C GLU A 343 54.38 34.80 -2.03
N SER A 344 55.13 34.06 -1.21
CA SER A 344 54.57 33.08 -0.28
C SER A 344 53.59 33.72 0.71
N LYS A 345 53.88 34.93 1.20
CA LYS A 345 52.99 35.70 2.08
C LYS A 345 51.69 36.13 1.37
N ALA A 346 51.76 36.43 0.07
CA ALA A 346 50.57 36.72 -0.74
C ALA A 346 49.73 35.47 -1.01
N GLU A 347 50.36 34.32 -1.28
CA GLU A 347 49.67 33.04 -1.43
C GLU A 347 49.01 32.60 -0.12
N ILE A 348 49.69 32.70 1.02
CA ILE A 348 49.12 32.43 2.34
C ILE A 348 47.90 33.32 2.63
N LYS A 349 47.90 34.57 2.16
CA LYS A 349 46.73 35.46 2.27
C LYS A 349 45.57 34.98 1.38
N LYS A 350 45.85 34.65 0.11
CA LYS A 350 44.88 34.09 -0.84
C LYS A 350 44.23 32.79 -0.33
N LEU A 351 45.04 31.86 0.21
CA LEU A 351 44.55 30.60 0.77
C LEU A 351 43.69 30.81 2.03
N LYS A 352 44.02 31.79 2.88
CA LYS A 352 43.18 32.17 4.04
C LYS A 352 41.85 32.79 3.62
N GLU A 353 41.84 33.61 2.57
CA GLU A 353 40.63 34.21 2.00
C GLU A 353 39.74 33.14 1.34
N GLN A 354 40.33 32.17 0.64
CA GLN A 354 39.59 31.01 0.10
C GLN A 354 39.02 30.12 1.21
N LEU A 355 39.78 29.84 2.26
CA LEU A 355 39.32 29.06 3.41
C LEU A 355 38.14 29.73 4.11
N SER A 356 38.23 31.03 4.42
CA SER A 356 37.14 31.76 5.10
C SER A 356 35.89 31.86 4.22
N GLN A 357 36.05 31.95 2.90
CA GLN A 357 34.92 31.90 1.97
C GLN A 357 34.22 30.53 1.95
N ALA A 358 35.00 29.44 2.02
CA ALA A 358 34.47 28.07 2.09
C ALA A 358 33.79 27.76 3.45
N GLU A 359 34.36 28.27 4.55
CA GLU A 359 33.73 28.23 5.88
C GLU A 359 32.40 29.00 5.89
N GLN A 360 32.32 30.15 5.19
CA GLN A 360 31.09 30.93 5.07
C GLN A 360 30.02 30.23 4.22
N THR A 361 30.38 29.60 3.10
CA THR A 361 29.39 28.83 2.31
C THR A 361 28.90 27.61 3.09
N HIS A 362 29.80 26.81 3.65
CA HIS A 362 29.45 25.62 4.44
C HIS A 362 28.59 25.95 5.67
N SER A 363 28.90 27.02 6.41
CA SER A 363 28.05 27.45 7.53
C SER A 363 26.66 27.95 7.08
N SER A 364 26.55 28.57 5.90
CA SER A 364 25.25 28.95 5.32
C SER A 364 24.41 27.74 4.89
N GLU A 365 25.06 26.68 4.40
CA GLU A 365 24.44 25.40 4.04
C GLU A 365 23.99 24.62 5.29
N LEU A 366 24.81 24.58 6.34
CA LEU A 366 24.46 23.97 7.63
C LEU A 366 23.25 24.68 8.29
N GLU A 367 23.23 26.02 8.30
CA GLU A 367 22.03 26.75 8.76
C GLU A 367 20.83 26.56 7.80
N GLY A 368 21.06 26.21 6.54
CA GLY A 368 20.04 25.70 5.61
C GLY A 368 19.45 24.37 6.08
N MET A 369 20.28 23.35 6.25
CA MET A 369 19.88 22.03 6.73
C MET A 369 19.19 22.10 8.10
N LYS A 370 19.72 22.88 9.04
CA LYS A 370 19.16 23.08 10.39
C LYS A 370 17.77 23.73 10.37
N ARG A 371 17.52 24.70 9.47
CA ARG A 371 16.18 25.25 9.23
C ARG A 371 15.24 24.20 8.64
N GLU A 372 15.70 23.40 7.68
CA GLU A 372 14.88 22.35 7.06
C GLU A 372 14.54 21.22 8.04
N ILE A 373 15.49 20.78 8.86
CA ILE A 373 15.26 19.81 9.95
C ILE A 373 14.22 20.36 10.94
N SER A 374 14.32 21.63 11.32
CA SER A 374 13.34 22.29 12.20
C SER A 374 11.94 22.32 11.57
N ARG A 375 11.86 22.63 10.27
CA ARG A 375 10.62 22.66 9.49
C ARG A 375 9.97 21.27 9.40
N LEU A 376 10.75 20.24 9.10
CA LEU A 376 10.29 18.85 9.01
C LEU A 376 9.87 18.30 10.38
N THR A 377 10.58 18.66 11.45
CA THR A 377 10.21 18.30 12.83
C THR A 377 8.89 18.92 13.23
N GLN A 378 8.65 20.19 12.87
CA GLN A 378 7.37 20.87 13.09
C GLN A 378 6.23 20.22 12.29
N GLU A 379 6.44 19.88 11.01
CA GLU A 379 5.44 19.15 10.23
C GLU A 379 5.13 17.77 10.82
N LEU A 380 6.14 17.02 11.28
CA LEU A 380 5.97 15.71 11.89
C LEU A 380 5.09 15.81 13.13
N HIS A 381 5.41 16.71 14.05
CA HIS A 381 4.61 16.95 15.25
C HIS A 381 3.16 17.37 14.92
N GLN A 382 2.97 18.18 13.88
CA GLN A 382 1.63 18.55 13.41
C GLN A 382 0.86 17.36 12.79
N ARG A 383 1.55 16.43 12.11
CA ARG A 383 0.96 15.16 11.65
C ARG A 383 0.56 14.28 12.83
N ASP A 384 1.42 14.15 13.84
CA ASP A 384 1.14 13.34 15.05
C ASP A 384 -0.09 13.86 15.82
N ILE A 385 -0.19 15.18 16.01
CA ILE A 385 -1.39 15.82 16.61
C ILE A 385 -2.64 15.52 15.78
N THR A 386 -2.54 15.55 14.45
CA THR A 386 -3.65 15.28 13.54
C THR A 386 -4.07 13.80 13.61
N ILE A 387 -3.11 12.88 13.63
CA ILE A 387 -3.34 11.43 13.75
C ILE A 387 -3.97 11.10 15.10
N ALA A 388 -3.47 11.67 16.20
CA ALA A 388 -4.05 11.49 17.53
C ALA A 388 -5.51 12.01 17.59
N SER A 389 -5.78 13.19 17.03
CA SER A 389 -7.12 13.78 16.98
C SER A 389 -8.10 12.95 16.14
N ALA A 390 -7.65 12.45 14.98
CA ALA A 390 -8.44 11.57 14.13
C ALA A 390 -8.68 10.19 14.78
N SER A 391 -7.68 9.65 15.48
CA SER A 391 -7.77 8.36 16.19
C SER A 391 -8.75 8.44 17.36
N GLY A 392 -8.69 9.51 18.17
CA GLY A 392 -9.67 9.78 19.22
C GLY A 392 -11.10 9.90 18.66
N SER A 393 -11.27 10.69 17.59
CA SER A 393 -12.56 10.84 16.89
C SER A 393 -13.10 9.51 16.35
N THR A 394 -12.22 8.62 15.89
CA THR A 394 -12.58 7.28 15.40
C THR A 394 -12.97 6.35 16.54
N SER A 395 -12.23 6.37 17.65
CA SER A 395 -12.56 5.62 18.88
C SER A 395 -13.92 6.03 19.47
N ASP A 396 -14.22 7.33 19.49
CA ASP A 396 -15.53 7.87 19.89
C ASP A 396 -16.66 7.34 19.01
N LEU A 397 -16.45 7.26 17.69
CA LEU A 397 -17.42 6.73 16.73
C LEU A 397 -17.61 5.21 16.87
N GLU A 398 -16.53 4.46 17.09
CA GLU A 398 -16.59 3.04 17.41
C GLU A 398 -17.37 2.78 18.71
N GLN A 399 -17.10 3.53 19.78
CA GLN A 399 -17.80 3.36 21.04
C GLN A 399 -19.30 3.67 20.89
N ARG A 400 -19.66 4.75 20.18
CA ARG A 400 -21.06 5.06 19.85
C ARG A 400 -21.72 3.91 19.08
N LEU A 401 -21.06 3.39 18.05
CA LEU A 401 -21.56 2.27 17.23
C LEU A 401 -21.78 1.01 18.08
N ARG A 402 -20.83 0.64 18.95
CA ARG A 402 -20.98 -0.49 19.89
C ARG A 402 -22.20 -0.32 20.80
N THR A 403 -22.41 0.86 21.39
CA THR A 403 -23.61 1.10 22.22
C THR A 403 -24.93 1.10 21.44
N GLU A 404 -24.91 1.37 20.13
CA GLU A 404 -26.09 1.24 19.27
C GLU A 404 -26.37 -0.23 18.90
N ILE A 405 -25.32 -1.02 18.61
CA ILE A 405 -25.44 -2.47 18.39
C ILE A 405 -26.04 -3.14 19.63
N GLU A 406 -25.48 -2.91 20.81
CA GLU A 406 -26.04 -3.45 22.06
C GLU A 406 -27.49 -3.01 22.30
N ARG A 407 -27.87 -1.80 21.88
CA ARG A 407 -29.24 -1.27 22.01
C ARG A 407 -30.20 -1.92 21.02
N ALA A 408 -29.73 -2.24 19.81
CA ALA A 408 -30.46 -3.02 18.83
C ALA A 408 -30.62 -4.48 19.27
N GLU A 409 -29.58 -5.09 19.84
CA GLU A 409 -29.62 -6.44 20.42
C GLU A 409 -30.60 -6.53 21.60
N ARG A 410 -30.57 -5.57 22.53
CA ARG A 410 -31.55 -5.49 23.62
C ARG A 410 -32.99 -5.42 23.11
N LYS A 411 -33.28 -4.55 22.13
CA LYS A 411 -34.59 -4.49 21.45
C LYS A 411 -34.96 -5.80 20.74
N ALA A 412 -34.00 -6.49 20.13
CA ALA A 412 -34.24 -7.78 19.47
C ALA A 412 -34.59 -8.89 20.49
N VAL A 413 -33.97 -8.88 21.67
CA VAL A 413 -34.31 -9.77 22.79
C VAL A 413 -35.71 -9.43 23.34
N GLU A 414 -36.02 -8.14 23.56
CA GLU A 414 -37.36 -7.68 23.97
C GLU A 414 -38.44 -8.14 22.98
N HIS A 415 -38.24 -7.92 21.67
CA HIS A 415 -39.13 -8.39 20.61
C HIS A 415 -39.30 -9.92 20.64
N ARG A 416 -38.22 -10.68 20.89
CA ARG A 416 -38.27 -12.15 20.99
C ARG A 416 -39.07 -12.62 22.21
N VAL A 417 -38.97 -11.92 23.36
CA VAL A 417 -39.80 -12.19 24.55
C VAL A 417 -41.28 -11.91 24.24
N ILE A 418 -41.59 -10.78 23.60
CA ILE A 418 -42.96 -10.41 23.20
C ILE A 418 -43.55 -11.46 22.24
N LEU A 419 -42.77 -11.96 21.28
CA LEU A 419 -43.21 -13.03 20.36
C LEU A 419 -43.54 -14.33 21.11
N VAL A 420 -42.73 -14.74 22.08
CA VAL A 420 -43.00 -15.93 22.91
C VAL A 420 -44.25 -15.73 23.77
N GLN A 421 -44.42 -14.57 24.42
CA GLN A 421 -45.63 -14.24 25.19
C GLN A 421 -46.89 -14.23 24.31
N LEU A 422 -46.79 -13.73 23.08
CA LEU A 422 -47.88 -13.72 22.12
C LEU A 422 -48.22 -15.13 21.63
N GLU A 423 -47.23 -16.03 21.52
CA GLU A 423 -47.45 -17.44 21.21
C GLU A 423 -48.05 -18.23 22.39
N THR A 424 -47.63 -17.99 23.63
CA THR A 424 -48.30 -18.59 24.81
C THR A 424 -49.75 -18.12 24.92
N LEU A 425 -50.02 -16.82 24.75
CA LEU A 425 -51.39 -16.29 24.73
C LEU A 425 -52.23 -16.87 23.57
N ARG A 426 -51.63 -17.19 22.41
CA ARG A 426 -52.31 -17.91 21.31
C ARG A 426 -52.62 -19.36 21.68
N LEU A 427 -51.72 -20.05 22.39
CA LEU A 427 -51.93 -21.41 22.88
C LEU A 427 -53.03 -21.46 23.94
N GLU A 428 -53.03 -20.51 24.88
CA GLU A 428 -54.07 -20.34 25.89
C GLU A 428 -55.44 -20.02 25.26
N ASN A 429 -55.51 -19.06 24.33
CA ASN A 429 -56.75 -18.77 23.60
C ASN A 429 -57.27 -19.98 22.82
N ARG A 430 -56.38 -20.80 22.24
CA ARG A 430 -56.77 -22.07 21.59
C ARG A 430 -57.31 -23.07 22.61
N HIS A 431 -56.64 -23.24 23.75
CA HIS A 431 -57.07 -24.14 24.81
C HIS A 431 -58.42 -23.72 25.41
N LEU A 432 -58.62 -22.43 25.69
CA LEU A 432 -59.90 -21.87 26.12
C LEU A 432 -60.99 -22.06 25.07
N SER A 433 -60.68 -21.87 23.78
CA SER A 433 -61.61 -22.16 22.67
C SER A 433 -61.97 -23.65 22.58
N GLU A 434 -61.02 -24.55 22.86
CA GLU A 434 -61.28 -25.99 22.94
C GLU A 434 -62.09 -26.38 24.17
N MET A 435 -61.84 -25.76 25.33
CA MET A 435 -62.65 -25.95 26.54
C MET A 435 -64.08 -25.46 26.34
N LEU A 436 -64.25 -24.29 25.73
CA LEU A 436 -65.54 -23.72 25.40
C LEU A 436 -66.31 -24.63 24.43
N LYS A 437 -65.67 -25.10 23.35
CA LYS A 437 -66.25 -26.12 22.46
C LYS A 437 -66.56 -27.45 23.14
N LYS A 438 -65.75 -27.88 24.11
CA LYS A 438 -66.04 -29.08 24.93
C LYS A 438 -67.21 -28.86 25.89
N ALA A 439 -67.43 -27.63 26.36
CA ALA A 439 -68.62 -27.27 27.13
C ALA A 439 -69.87 -27.16 26.25
N GLU A 440 -69.76 -26.63 25.02
CA GLU A 440 -70.85 -26.63 24.02
C GLU A 440 -71.24 -28.07 23.64
N CYS A 441 -70.26 -28.91 23.26
CA CYS A 441 -70.46 -30.34 23.02
C CYS A 441 -70.82 -31.15 24.28
N GLY A 442 -70.70 -30.55 25.48
CA GLY A 442 -71.16 -31.09 26.75
C GLY A 442 -72.59 -30.68 27.12
N ILE A 443 -73.20 -29.75 26.36
CA ILE A 443 -74.61 -29.35 26.51
C ILE A 443 -75.35 -29.40 25.14
N PRO A 444 -75.30 -30.51 24.37
CA PRO A 444 -75.86 -30.56 23.01
C PRO A 444 -77.34 -31.00 22.95
N GLU A 445 -78.09 -30.94 24.05
CA GLU A 445 -79.51 -31.34 24.07
C GLU A 445 -80.39 -30.44 24.97
N GLU A 446 -80.22 -30.42 26.30
CA GLU A 446 -81.17 -29.72 27.21
C GLU A 446 -81.36 -28.22 26.91
N LYS A 447 -80.29 -27.47 26.61
CA LYS A 447 -80.40 -26.03 26.32
C LYS A 447 -80.99 -25.73 24.96
N ASP A 448 -80.71 -26.58 23.97
CA ASP A 448 -81.27 -26.39 22.63
C ASP A 448 -82.73 -26.83 22.57
N VAL A 449 -83.12 -27.88 23.33
CA VAL A 449 -84.52 -28.25 23.57
C VAL A 449 -85.26 -27.11 24.28
N THR A 450 -84.74 -26.57 25.39
CA THR A 450 -85.45 -25.50 26.14
C THR A 450 -85.54 -24.17 25.38
N LEU A 451 -84.55 -23.82 24.56
CA LEU A 451 -84.67 -22.68 23.64
C LEU A 451 -85.70 -22.95 22.52
N ARG A 452 -85.74 -24.18 22.00
CA ARG A 452 -86.68 -24.57 20.94
C ARG A 452 -88.13 -24.60 21.45
N THR A 453 -88.40 -25.16 22.62
CA THR A 453 -89.73 -25.11 23.25
C THR A 453 -90.14 -23.66 23.52
N LEU A 454 -89.26 -22.82 24.09
CA LEU A 454 -89.60 -21.42 24.39
C LEU A 454 -89.82 -20.58 23.11
N THR A 455 -89.19 -20.96 21.99
CA THR A 455 -89.45 -20.38 20.66
C THR A 455 -90.77 -20.87 20.06
N GLU A 456 -91.11 -22.16 20.26
CA GLU A 456 -92.38 -22.77 19.83
C GLU A 456 -93.58 -22.23 20.64
N ASP A 457 -93.39 -21.96 21.94
CA ASP A 457 -94.31 -21.28 22.84
C ASP A 457 -94.54 -19.83 22.38
N TYR A 458 -93.48 -19.06 22.13
CA TYR A 458 -93.60 -17.72 21.54
C TYR A 458 -94.33 -17.75 20.19
N ALA A 459 -94.06 -18.76 19.35
CA ALA A 459 -94.75 -18.95 18.08
C ALA A 459 -96.22 -19.41 18.26
N ALA A 460 -96.57 -20.07 19.36
CA ALA A 460 -97.95 -20.38 19.73
C ALA A 460 -98.69 -19.13 20.23
N GLU A 461 -98.08 -18.34 21.09
CA GLU A 461 -98.64 -17.08 21.61
C GLU A 461 -98.82 -16.05 20.47
N ILE A 462 -97.87 -15.95 19.53
CA ILE A 462 -98.00 -15.14 18.31
C ILE A 462 -99.13 -15.65 17.39
N ARG A 463 -99.37 -16.97 17.32
CA ARG A 463 -100.52 -17.52 16.56
C ARG A 463 -101.84 -17.20 17.24
N LYS A 464 -101.93 -17.36 18.56
CA LYS A 464 -103.08 -16.98 19.40
C LYS A 464 -103.41 -15.49 19.25
N LEU A 465 -102.43 -14.62 19.45
CA LEU A 465 -102.54 -13.16 19.24
C LEU A 465 -102.92 -12.80 17.80
N LYS A 466 -102.48 -13.57 16.79
CA LYS A 466 -102.93 -13.38 15.39
C LYS A 466 -104.39 -13.77 15.17
N SER A 467 -104.85 -14.89 15.73
CA SER A 467 -106.28 -15.26 15.67
C SER A 467 -107.15 -14.29 16.46
N GLU A 468 -106.68 -13.81 17.61
CA GLU A 468 -107.35 -12.81 18.44
C GLU A 468 -107.41 -11.44 17.74
N ASN A 469 -106.32 -11.02 17.07
CA ASN A 469 -106.34 -9.81 16.23
C ASN A 469 -107.19 -9.97 14.96
N GLN A 470 -107.34 -11.18 14.41
CA GLN A 470 -108.29 -11.46 13.33
C GLN A 470 -109.75 -11.44 13.82
N GLN A 471 -110.02 -11.94 15.03
CA GLN A 471 -111.34 -11.86 15.64
C GLN A 471 -111.70 -10.41 15.97
N LEU A 472 -110.83 -9.67 16.67
CA LEU A 472 -111.02 -8.23 16.93
C LEU A 472 -111.18 -7.39 15.66
N ARG A 473 -110.62 -7.82 14.51
CA ARG A 473 -110.86 -7.20 13.20
C ARG A 473 -112.21 -7.57 12.58
N LYS A 474 -112.73 -8.76 12.83
CA LYS A 474 -114.14 -9.10 12.52
C LYS A 474 -115.08 -8.31 13.42
N ASP A 475 -114.84 -8.32 14.72
CA ASP A 475 -115.66 -7.60 15.71
C ASP A 475 -115.68 -6.10 15.40
N LEU A 476 -114.55 -5.51 15.00
CA LEU A 476 -114.48 -4.12 14.49
C LEU A 476 -115.17 -3.92 13.15
N ALA A 477 -115.28 -4.94 12.29
CA ALA A 477 -115.99 -4.83 11.01
C ALA A 477 -117.51 -4.98 11.21
N GLU A 478 -117.96 -5.87 12.09
CA GLU A 478 -119.37 -5.99 12.50
C GLU A 478 -119.81 -4.74 13.27
N ALA A 479 -119.03 -4.27 14.25
CA ALA A 479 -119.32 -3.02 14.96
C ALA A 479 -119.32 -1.80 14.03
N ARG A 480 -118.47 -1.76 12.98
CA ARG A 480 -118.54 -0.71 11.94
C ARG A 480 -119.79 -0.85 11.07
N ALA A 481 -120.18 -2.05 10.67
CA ALA A 481 -121.41 -2.28 9.91
C ALA A 481 -122.66 -1.86 10.70
N GLU A 482 -122.70 -2.12 12.02
CA GLU A 482 -123.78 -1.65 12.89
C GLU A 482 -123.73 -0.13 13.16
N LEU A 483 -122.56 0.50 13.21
CA LEU A 483 -122.42 1.96 13.33
C LEU A 483 -122.64 2.75 12.03
N GLU A 484 -122.45 2.14 10.85
CA GLU A 484 -122.72 2.79 9.56
C GLU A 484 -124.21 2.71 9.18
N LEU A 485 -124.95 1.72 9.71
CA LEU A 485 -126.38 1.51 9.42
C LEU A 485 -127.35 2.60 9.93
N PRO A 486 -126.92 3.59 10.73
CA PRO A 486 -127.62 4.87 10.80
C PRO A 486 -126.71 6.11 10.65
N ARG A 487 -125.65 6.08 9.82
CA ARG A 487 -124.80 7.27 9.55
C ARG A 487 -124.91 7.83 8.12
N GLN A 488 -126.14 8.06 7.65
CA GLN A 488 -126.42 8.76 6.39
C GLN A 488 -127.41 9.95 6.53
N VAL A 489 -127.27 10.73 7.62
CA VAL A 489 -127.92 12.05 7.79
C VAL A 489 -126.94 13.00 8.50
N CYS A 490 -126.95 14.29 8.14
CA CYS A 490 -126.17 15.41 8.72
C CYS A 490 -124.63 15.34 8.64
N GLN A 491 -124.12 15.76 7.47
CA GLN A 491 -123.30 16.97 7.25
C GLN A 491 -122.30 17.55 8.29
N ASP A 492 -121.24 18.10 7.67
CA ASP A 492 -120.40 19.27 8.01
C ASP A 492 -119.10 19.15 8.84
N GLU A 493 -118.11 19.90 8.33
CA GLU A 493 -116.72 20.20 8.76
C GLU A 493 -116.68 21.21 9.94
N PRO A 494 -115.53 21.60 10.58
CA PRO A 494 -114.15 21.55 10.04
C PRO A 494 -112.98 21.18 10.98
N GLU A 495 -111.81 21.05 10.33
CA GLU A 495 -110.41 21.33 10.75
C GLU A 495 -110.04 21.64 12.22
N GLY A 496 -108.92 21.03 12.65
CA GLY A 496 -108.14 21.40 13.85
C GLY A 496 -107.82 20.18 14.74
N THR A 497 -106.58 19.87 15.14
CA THR A 497 -105.29 20.58 14.98
C THR A 497 -104.15 19.60 14.67
N ALA A 498 -103.32 19.93 13.67
CA ALA A 498 -101.92 19.53 13.66
C ALA A 498 -101.09 20.47 14.59
N GLN A 499 -99.84 20.10 14.92
CA GLN A 499 -98.87 20.84 15.76
C GLN A 499 -98.92 20.63 17.29
N GLN A 500 -98.60 19.43 17.81
CA GLN A 500 -98.04 19.34 19.18
C GLN A 500 -97.09 18.16 19.52
N MET A 501 -96.65 17.33 18.55
CA MET A 501 -95.82 16.13 18.83
C MET A 501 -94.55 16.03 17.95
N GLN A 502 -93.74 17.10 17.88
CA GLN A 502 -92.41 17.08 17.24
C GLN A 502 -91.28 17.74 18.06
N GLY A 503 -91.54 18.19 19.30
CA GLY A 503 -90.53 18.85 20.14
C GLY A 503 -89.45 17.92 20.71
N GLY A 504 -89.84 16.77 21.26
CA GLY A 504 -88.94 15.95 22.09
C GLY A 504 -87.85 15.17 21.34
N GLU A 505 -88.04 14.84 20.05
CA GLU A 505 -87.11 13.95 19.33
C GLU A 505 -85.85 14.66 18.80
N SER A 506 -85.90 15.98 18.61
CA SER A 506 -84.72 16.75 18.18
C SER A 506 -83.74 16.96 19.33
N GLU A 507 -84.23 17.33 20.51
CA GLU A 507 -83.40 17.66 21.68
C GLU A 507 -82.61 16.45 22.19
N ALA A 508 -83.22 15.25 22.17
CA ALA A 508 -82.54 14.00 22.50
C ALA A 508 -81.37 13.65 21.55
N ARG A 509 -81.50 13.97 20.25
CA ARG A 509 -80.43 13.74 19.25
C ARG A 509 -79.30 14.74 19.41
N ASP A 510 -79.61 16.00 19.69
CA ASP A 510 -78.61 17.08 19.81
C ASP A 510 -77.68 16.85 21.02
N VAL A 511 -78.22 16.35 22.13
CA VAL A 511 -77.43 15.91 23.31
C VAL A 511 -76.47 14.75 22.96
N GLN A 512 -76.93 13.77 22.17
CA GLN A 512 -76.12 12.61 21.78
C GLN A 512 -74.96 12.97 20.82
N TYR A 513 -75.19 13.92 19.90
CA TYR A 513 -74.15 14.48 19.03
C TYR A 513 -73.13 15.34 19.80
N ARG A 514 -73.56 16.05 20.85
CA ARG A 514 -72.65 16.84 21.69
C ARG A 514 -71.72 15.95 22.51
N ALA A 515 -72.26 14.91 23.15
CA ALA A 515 -71.50 13.96 23.96
C ALA A 515 -70.43 13.18 23.16
N THR A 516 -70.72 12.80 21.93
CA THR A 516 -69.75 12.11 21.05
C THR A 516 -68.63 13.04 20.59
N ARG A 517 -68.95 14.30 20.24
CA ARG A 517 -67.96 15.32 19.86
C ARG A 517 -67.00 15.68 21.00
N GLU A 518 -67.49 15.75 22.23
CA GLU A 518 -66.66 16.00 23.43
C GLU A 518 -65.74 14.83 23.77
N ALA A 519 -66.15 13.59 23.47
CA ALA A 519 -65.29 12.42 23.64
C ALA A 519 -64.12 12.40 22.64
N GLN A 520 -64.35 12.83 21.40
CA GLN A 520 -63.32 12.93 20.37
C GLN A 520 -62.32 14.07 20.66
N HIS A 521 -62.80 15.26 21.03
CA HIS A 521 -61.92 16.39 21.39
C HIS A 521 -60.93 16.06 22.51
N LYS A 522 -61.36 15.29 23.51
CA LYS A 522 -60.49 14.84 24.62
C LYS A 522 -59.41 13.86 24.16
N HIS A 523 -59.67 13.10 23.09
CA HIS A 523 -58.70 12.15 22.53
C HIS A 523 -57.64 12.87 21.68
N ASP A 524 -58.02 13.92 20.96
CA ASP A 524 -57.10 14.76 20.18
C ASP A 524 -56.24 15.66 21.08
N GLU A 525 -56.81 16.28 22.13
CA GLU A 525 -56.03 17.01 23.15
C GLU A 525 -54.98 16.12 23.84
N GLN A 526 -55.31 14.84 24.09
CA GLN A 526 -54.36 13.89 24.68
C GLN A 526 -53.17 13.65 23.73
N ALA A 527 -53.42 13.56 22.43
CA ALA A 527 -52.40 13.35 21.40
C ALA A 527 -51.51 14.59 21.17
N GLU A 528 -52.09 15.80 21.13
CA GLU A 528 -51.30 17.03 21.02
C GLU A 528 -50.40 17.26 22.24
N ARG A 529 -50.87 16.93 23.45
CA ARG A 529 -50.07 17.03 24.69
C ARG A 529 -48.85 16.10 24.68
N THR A 530 -48.94 14.92 24.06
CA THR A 530 -47.77 14.05 23.86
C THR A 530 -46.74 14.56 22.84
N HIS A 531 -47.07 15.60 22.05
CA HIS A 531 -46.15 16.23 21.09
C HIS A 531 -45.61 17.61 21.52
N ARG A 532 -45.85 18.06 22.76
CA ARG A 532 -45.23 19.27 23.33
C ARG A 532 -44.69 19.09 24.76
N GLN A 533 -43.43 18.68 24.86
CA GLN A 533 -42.53 19.12 25.95
C GLN A 533 -41.11 19.35 25.42
N PRO A 534 -40.53 20.56 25.55
CA PRO A 534 -39.11 20.80 25.37
C PRO A 534 -38.25 20.20 26.51
N GLY A 535 -36.93 20.22 26.36
CA GLY A 535 -36.01 19.77 27.41
C GLY A 535 -35.81 20.79 28.55
N GLY A 536 -35.70 20.30 29.78
CA GLY A 536 -35.49 21.06 31.03
C GLY A 536 -36.40 20.54 32.16
N SER A 537 -35.99 20.42 33.42
CA SER A 537 -34.71 20.80 34.05
C SER A 537 -34.41 19.98 35.33
N VAL A 538 -33.12 19.79 35.59
CA VAL A 538 -32.40 19.87 36.88
C VAL A 538 -33.23 19.91 38.19
N GLN A 539 -32.92 19.00 39.13
CA GLN A 539 -32.58 19.22 40.56
C GLN A 539 -32.43 17.84 41.27
N HIS A 540 -31.77 17.62 42.41
CA HIS A 540 -30.61 18.16 43.15
C HIS A 540 -30.70 17.59 44.58
N HIS A 541 -29.72 16.83 45.08
CA HIS A 541 -29.47 16.54 46.52
C HIS A 541 -27.99 16.09 46.67
N GLN A 542 -27.36 16.09 47.85
CA GLN A 542 -26.84 17.25 48.62
C GLN A 542 -25.75 16.76 49.62
N GLY A 543 -24.74 17.59 49.92
CA GLY A 543 -23.63 17.32 50.87
C GLY A 543 -22.26 17.60 50.23
N GLU A 544 -21.53 18.69 50.53
CA GLU A 544 -20.80 19.06 51.77
C GLU A 544 -19.48 18.27 51.97
N LEU A 545 -18.32 18.86 52.34
CA LEU A 545 -17.92 20.26 52.61
C LEU A 545 -16.36 20.38 52.64
N GLN A 546 -15.81 21.61 52.70
CA GLN A 546 -14.40 21.99 53.02
C GLN A 546 -13.30 21.73 51.95
N ARG A 547 -12.22 22.54 51.80
CA ARG A 547 -11.79 23.81 52.47
C ARG A 547 -11.04 24.74 51.47
N CYS A 548 -10.85 26.01 51.84
CA CYS A 548 -10.30 27.12 51.04
C CYS A 548 -8.79 27.42 51.25
N GLY A 549 -8.15 28.09 50.27
CA GLY A 549 -6.90 28.88 50.34
C GLY A 549 -6.30 29.12 48.91
N THR A 550 -6.10 30.32 48.37
CA THR A 550 -5.11 31.42 48.69
C THR A 550 -3.65 30.98 48.54
N ASP A 551 -2.68 31.72 47.97
CA ASP A 551 -2.56 33.11 47.47
C ASP A 551 -1.28 33.20 46.58
N GLU A 552 -0.92 34.19 45.75
CA GLU A 552 -1.50 35.43 45.14
C GLU A 552 -0.63 35.75 43.87
N ILE A 553 -0.59 37.00 43.34
CA ILE A 553 0.39 37.56 42.39
C ILE A 553 0.29 37.02 40.94
N ARG A 554 0.21 37.83 39.86
CA ARG A 554 0.06 39.30 39.65
C ARG A 554 -0.42 39.56 38.21
N SER A 555 -1.00 40.73 37.93
CA SER A 555 -1.53 41.17 36.64
C SER A 555 -0.75 42.33 35.98
N VAL A 556 -0.78 42.41 34.63
CA VAL A 556 -0.71 43.67 33.86
C VAL A 556 -1.56 43.53 32.57
N THR A 557 -2.47 44.48 32.34
CA THR A 557 -3.07 44.84 31.04
C THR A 557 -3.07 46.38 30.96
N PRO A 558 -2.95 46.99 29.77
CA PRO A 558 -4.14 47.48 29.03
C PRO A 558 -3.94 47.41 27.48
N GLU A 559 -4.85 47.75 26.56
CA GLU A 559 -6.29 48.11 26.61
C GLU A 559 -7.00 47.82 25.26
N MET A 560 -8.33 48.00 25.27
CA MET A 560 -9.33 48.09 24.18
C MET A 560 -8.93 48.04 22.69
N GLY A 561 -9.73 47.27 21.92
CA GLY A 561 -9.93 47.40 20.48
C GLY A 561 -11.08 46.51 20.00
N GLU A 562 -12.20 47.09 19.53
CA GLU A 562 -13.46 46.38 19.30
C GLU A 562 -13.58 45.69 17.92
N LEU A 563 -14.40 44.64 17.85
CA LEU A 563 -14.90 43.95 16.65
C LEU A 563 -16.07 44.75 16.01
N PRO A 564 -16.28 44.73 14.67
CA PRO A 564 -17.13 43.67 14.12
C PRO A 564 -16.95 43.24 12.64
N THR A 565 -17.06 41.92 12.42
CA THR A 565 -17.94 41.22 11.43
C THR A 565 -18.17 41.76 9.99
N GLN A 566 -17.79 40.95 8.99
CA GLN A 566 -18.57 40.46 7.81
C GLN A 566 -17.67 39.53 6.96
N THR A 567 -17.98 38.34 6.45
CA THR A 567 -19.18 37.63 5.91
C THR A 567 -19.50 37.87 4.42
N SER A 568 -19.96 36.79 3.76
CA SER A 568 -20.44 36.66 2.36
C SER A 568 -19.35 36.59 1.25
N ARG A 569 -19.22 35.61 0.32
CA ARG A 569 -20.04 34.48 -0.25
C ARG A 569 -20.62 34.81 -1.65
N LYS A 570 -20.53 33.82 -2.57
CA LYS A 570 -21.05 33.73 -3.96
C LYS A 570 -20.15 34.35 -5.06
N ASN A 571 -20.21 33.94 -6.34
CA ASN A 571 -20.34 32.60 -7.00
C ASN A 571 -20.27 32.79 -8.55
N SER A 572 -19.90 31.72 -9.27
CA SER A 572 -20.29 31.39 -10.66
C SER A 572 -19.66 32.10 -11.89
N MET A 573 -18.94 31.27 -12.67
CA MET A 573 -19.12 31.00 -14.12
C MET A 573 -18.64 31.95 -15.24
N GLU A 574 -18.41 31.28 -16.38
CA GLU A 574 -18.21 31.76 -17.77
C GLU A 574 -16.92 32.54 -18.11
N SER A 575 -16.29 32.39 -19.30
CA SER A 575 -16.07 31.24 -20.21
C SER A 575 -15.07 31.64 -21.32
N HIS A 576 -14.68 30.70 -22.21
CA HIS A 576 -13.85 30.89 -23.42
C HIS A 576 -12.34 31.17 -23.16
N SER A 577 -11.40 30.83 -24.06
CA SER A 577 -11.50 30.17 -25.38
C SER A 577 -10.25 29.32 -25.69
N LEU A 578 -10.33 28.45 -26.70
CA LEU A 578 -9.21 27.62 -27.18
C LEU A 578 -8.30 28.36 -28.18
N GLY A 579 -7.01 28.04 -28.16
CA GLY A 579 -6.02 28.34 -29.20
C GLY A 579 -5.01 27.19 -29.29
N ILE A 580 -4.58 26.81 -30.50
CA ILE A 580 -3.81 25.58 -30.76
C ILE A 580 -2.64 25.86 -31.72
N LEU A 581 -1.53 25.15 -31.51
CA LEU A 581 -0.45 24.69 -32.41
C LEU A 581 1.00 25.02 -31.96
N PRO A 582 2.01 24.21 -32.36
CA PRO A 582 3.29 24.09 -31.64
C PRO A 582 4.55 24.41 -32.48
N GLY A 583 5.73 24.34 -31.87
CA GLY A 583 7.02 24.50 -32.57
C GLY A 583 8.23 23.86 -31.88
N MET A 584 9.04 23.18 -32.71
CA MET A 584 10.36 22.55 -32.55
C MET A 584 11.39 23.34 -31.68
N VAL A 585 12.28 22.73 -30.87
CA VAL A 585 13.31 21.67 -31.08
C VAL A 585 14.65 22.19 -31.66
N SER A 586 15.71 21.98 -30.87
CA SER A 586 17.17 22.00 -31.19
C SER A 586 17.87 23.30 -31.62
N LEU A 587 18.96 23.64 -30.91
CA LEU A 587 20.31 23.48 -31.48
C LEU A 587 21.40 23.28 -30.39
N PHE A 588 22.42 22.47 -30.69
CA PHE A 588 23.71 22.41 -30.00
C PHE A 588 24.69 23.42 -30.61
N HIS A 589 25.71 23.84 -29.86
CA HIS A 589 27.04 24.00 -30.46
C HIS A 589 28.18 23.76 -29.46
N VAL A 590 29.28 23.21 -29.96
CA VAL A 590 30.53 22.93 -29.23
C VAL A 590 31.68 23.68 -29.91
N VAL A 591 32.54 24.31 -29.10
CA VAL A 591 33.93 24.78 -29.32
C VAL A 591 34.48 24.94 -27.88
N ASP A 592 35.47 24.23 -27.32
CA ASP A 592 36.76 23.64 -27.76
C ASP A 592 37.94 24.64 -27.88
N GLY A 593 39.11 24.27 -27.32
CA GLY A 593 40.40 24.76 -27.80
C GLY A 593 41.17 25.88 -27.06
N ASN A 594 41.76 25.57 -25.89
CA ASN A 594 43.14 25.95 -25.47
C ASN A 594 43.54 27.40 -25.03
N LYS A 595 44.31 27.42 -23.92
CA LYS A 595 45.48 28.28 -23.56
C LYS A 595 45.34 29.71 -23.01
N ASP A 596 45.56 29.79 -21.69
CA ASP A 596 46.64 30.50 -20.97
C ASP A 596 46.78 32.05 -20.95
N PHE A 597 46.85 32.56 -19.71
CA PHE A 597 47.39 33.85 -19.22
C PHE A 597 46.61 35.17 -19.41
N ALA A 598 47.00 36.15 -18.57
CA ALA A 598 46.56 37.55 -18.47
C ALA A 598 45.17 37.83 -17.85
N ASP A 599 45.17 37.76 -16.52
CA ASP A 599 44.51 38.69 -15.58
C ASP A 599 44.18 40.09 -16.15
N GLU A 600 42.90 40.50 -16.10
CA GLU A 600 42.52 41.90 -15.90
C GLU A 600 41.13 42.00 -15.22
N ALA A 601 40.99 42.89 -14.23
CA ALA A 601 39.81 42.96 -13.39
C ALA A 601 38.78 44.00 -13.86
N SER A 602 37.50 43.60 -13.98
CA SER A 602 36.37 44.53 -14.11
C SER A 602 35.25 44.19 -13.13
N GLN A 603 35.14 44.99 -12.07
CA GLN A 603 33.99 44.96 -11.16
C GLN A 603 32.77 45.59 -11.86
N GLN A 604 31.58 44.96 -11.81
CA GLN A 604 30.36 45.74 -11.60
C GLN A 604 29.13 44.97 -11.10
N SER A 605 28.52 45.55 -10.07
CA SER A 605 27.08 45.53 -9.71
C SER A 605 26.28 44.23 -9.81
N ILE A 606 25.98 43.69 -8.63
CA ILE A 606 24.74 42.98 -8.32
C ILE A 606 23.54 43.72 -8.92
N SER A 607 22.68 43.00 -9.65
CA SER A 607 21.29 43.40 -9.93
C SER A 607 20.35 42.34 -9.35
N ASN A 608 19.37 42.76 -8.56
CA ASN A 608 18.50 41.85 -7.81
C ASN A 608 17.02 42.24 -8.02
N HIS A 609 16.12 41.24 -7.95
CA HIS A 609 14.68 41.32 -8.26
C HIS A 609 14.36 41.54 -9.77
N GLN A 610 13.65 40.66 -10.47
CA GLN A 610 12.32 40.07 -10.18
C GLN A 610 12.33 38.58 -10.60
N ARG A 611 11.83 37.62 -9.82
CA ARG A 611 10.40 37.30 -9.60
C ARG A 611 9.51 37.46 -10.84
N GLU A 612 9.75 36.65 -11.86
CA GLU A 612 8.65 36.14 -12.70
C GLU A 612 8.18 34.77 -12.18
N SER A 613 6.86 34.58 -12.12
CA SER A 613 6.24 33.37 -11.60
C SER A 613 5.99 32.37 -12.72
N VAL A 614 6.74 31.26 -12.74
CA VAL A 614 6.49 30.14 -13.66
C VAL A 614 5.08 29.56 -13.38
N PRO A 615 4.17 29.52 -14.37
CA PRO A 615 2.90 28.83 -14.21
C PRO A 615 3.14 27.32 -14.10
N LEU A 616 2.60 26.68 -13.04
CA LEU A 616 2.65 25.23 -12.92
C LEU A 616 1.77 24.59 -14.00
N TYR A 617 2.41 24.00 -15.01
CA TYR A 617 1.74 23.17 -16.00
C TYR A 617 1.02 21.98 -15.33
N PRO A 618 -0.13 21.53 -15.85
CA PRO A 618 -0.74 20.28 -15.41
C PRO A 618 0.25 19.12 -15.59
N LEU A 619 0.54 18.39 -14.50
CA LEU A 619 1.47 17.28 -14.52
C LEU A 619 0.97 16.18 -15.47
N PRO A 620 1.80 15.65 -16.39
CA PRO A 620 1.37 14.60 -17.30
C PRO A 620 0.88 13.36 -16.55
N THR A 621 -0.27 12.82 -16.94
CA THR A 621 -0.86 11.59 -16.37
C THR A 621 -0.15 10.32 -16.87
N SER A 622 1.18 10.32 -16.90
CA SER A 622 1.99 9.11 -17.03
C SER A 622 1.93 8.32 -15.73
N SER A 623 1.67 7.00 -15.80
CA SER A 623 1.68 6.15 -14.60
C SER A 623 3.05 6.15 -13.92
N VAL A 624 3.09 5.84 -12.62
CA VAL A 624 4.34 5.85 -11.84
C VAL A 624 5.42 4.96 -12.47
N GLY A 625 5.04 3.82 -13.07
CA GLY A 625 5.96 2.96 -13.82
C GLY A 625 6.57 3.61 -15.07
N SER A 626 5.84 4.50 -15.76
CA SER A 626 6.34 5.28 -16.91
C SER A 626 7.23 6.46 -16.50
N ILE A 627 7.18 6.89 -15.23
CA ILE A 627 8.13 7.83 -14.66
C ILE A 627 9.40 7.07 -14.22
N ALA A 628 9.23 5.96 -13.50
CA ALA A 628 10.35 5.11 -13.05
C ALA A 628 11.18 4.54 -14.21
N ALA A 629 10.53 4.10 -15.31
CA ALA A 629 11.24 3.61 -16.50
C ALA A 629 12.11 4.69 -17.16
N ARG A 630 11.62 5.93 -17.27
CA ARG A 630 12.40 7.04 -17.84
C ARG A 630 13.54 7.47 -16.92
N TYR A 631 13.33 7.48 -15.61
CA TYR A 631 14.41 7.73 -14.65
C TYR A 631 15.52 6.66 -14.76
N LEU A 632 15.13 5.39 -14.91
CA LEU A 632 16.10 4.30 -15.11
C LEU A 632 16.88 4.47 -16.41
N GLU A 633 16.23 4.84 -17.51
CA GLU A 633 16.85 5.12 -18.81
C GLU A 633 17.82 6.32 -18.74
N GLU A 634 17.45 7.40 -18.05
CA GLU A 634 18.34 8.56 -17.80
C GLU A 634 19.54 8.19 -16.89
N GLU A 635 19.34 7.39 -15.84
CA GLU A 635 20.42 6.95 -14.94
C GLU A 635 21.34 5.91 -15.60
N GLU A 636 20.83 5.05 -16.50
CA GLU A 636 21.65 4.16 -17.34
C GLU A 636 22.52 4.97 -18.33
N LEU A 637 21.96 5.96 -19.02
CA LEU A 637 22.72 6.86 -19.90
C LEU A 637 23.78 7.66 -19.13
N ARG A 638 23.43 8.17 -17.94
CA ARG A 638 24.37 8.88 -17.06
C ARG A 638 25.48 7.95 -16.55
N SER A 639 25.15 6.70 -16.21
CA SER A 639 26.13 5.70 -15.79
C SER A 639 27.10 5.33 -16.91
N GLN A 640 26.59 5.20 -18.15
CA GLN A 640 27.43 5.01 -19.34
C GLN A 640 28.37 6.19 -19.57
N HIS A 641 27.87 7.43 -19.49
CA HIS A 641 28.70 8.62 -19.66
C HIS A 641 29.78 8.77 -18.57
N ILE A 642 29.46 8.45 -17.31
CA ILE A 642 30.45 8.42 -16.23
C ILE A 642 31.52 7.35 -16.49
N LEU A 643 31.13 6.17 -16.98
CA LEU A 643 32.05 5.10 -17.34
C LEU A 643 32.95 5.48 -18.53
N GLU A 644 32.43 6.18 -19.53
CA GLU A 644 33.23 6.74 -20.64
C GLU A 644 34.27 7.75 -20.14
N CYS A 645 33.88 8.70 -19.30
CA CYS A 645 34.78 9.68 -18.70
C CYS A 645 35.87 9.02 -17.83
N LEU A 646 35.51 8.01 -17.03
CA LEU A 646 36.47 7.22 -16.25
C LEU A 646 37.45 6.47 -17.14
N ASN A 647 36.97 5.82 -18.21
CA ASN A 647 37.84 5.13 -19.17
C ASN A 647 38.78 6.09 -19.89
N ALA A 648 38.29 7.28 -20.30
CA ALA A 648 39.12 8.31 -20.93
C ALA A 648 40.26 8.78 -20.00
N HIS A 649 39.95 9.07 -18.73
CA HIS A 649 40.94 9.45 -17.72
C HIS A 649 41.92 8.31 -17.40
N VAL A 650 41.47 7.05 -17.38
CA VAL A 650 42.37 5.88 -17.23
C VAL A 650 43.32 5.73 -18.42
N GLU A 651 42.87 5.96 -19.65
CA GLU A 651 43.73 5.96 -20.84
C GLU A 651 44.69 7.16 -20.88
N GLU A 652 44.31 8.30 -20.34
CA GLU A 652 45.22 9.45 -20.14
C GLU A 652 46.29 9.14 -19.09
N LEU A 653 45.89 8.60 -17.93
CA LEU A 653 46.82 8.19 -16.87
C LEU A 653 47.80 7.10 -17.35
N LYS A 654 47.35 6.16 -18.20
CA LYS A 654 48.23 5.19 -18.87
C LYS A 654 49.23 5.86 -19.80
N LYS A 655 48.81 6.82 -20.63
CA LYS A 655 49.71 7.54 -21.56
C LYS A 655 50.74 8.37 -20.81
N GLU A 656 50.35 9.05 -19.73
CA GLU A 656 51.28 9.84 -18.93
C GLU A 656 52.25 8.94 -18.15
N SER A 657 51.76 7.82 -17.60
CA SER A 657 52.60 6.78 -17.00
C SER A 657 53.59 6.18 -18.01
N GLU A 658 53.16 5.88 -19.24
CA GLU A 658 54.04 5.39 -20.30
C GLU A 658 55.06 6.46 -20.73
N LYS A 659 54.66 7.73 -20.80
CA LYS A 659 55.53 8.88 -21.08
C LYS A 659 56.60 9.05 -20.00
N ILE A 660 56.23 8.93 -18.72
CA ILE A 660 57.15 8.91 -17.58
C ILE A 660 58.11 7.71 -17.68
N VAL A 661 57.61 6.50 -17.93
CA VAL A 661 58.44 5.29 -18.09
C VAL A 661 59.41 5.42 -19.27
N ARG A 662 59.01 6.04 -20.38
CA ARG A 662 59.92 6.34 -21.51
C ARG A 662 60.95 7.43 -21.19
N GLN A 663 60.61 8.43 -20.36
CA GLN A 663 61.54 9.48 -19.96
C GLN A 663 62.66 8.95 -19.04
N PHE A 664 62.31 8.10 -18.06
CA PHE A 664 63.31 7.50 -17.15
C PHE A 664 63.97 6.25 -17.74
N GLY A 665 63.27 5.49 -18.59
CA GLY A 665 63.81 4.33 -19.33
C GLY A 665 64.75 4.67 -20.49
N HIS A 666 65.27 5.90 -20.55
CA HIS A 666 66.36 6.35 -21.43
C HIS A 666 67.53 6.96 -20.63
N GLN A 667 67.63 6.64 -19.34
CA GLN A 667 68.76 6.99 -18.46
C GLN A 667 69.64 5.78 -18.08
N GLU A 668 69.46 4.65 -18.78
CA GLU A 668 70.39 3.49 -18.86
C GLU A 668 70.95 3.37 -20.29
#